data_AF-A0A0S2I1Z9-F1
#
_entry.id   AF-A0A0S2I1Z9-F1
#
_cell.length_a   1.000
_cell.length_b   1.000
_cell.length_c   1.000
_cell.angle_alpha   90.00
_cell.angle_beta   90.00
_cell.angle_gamma   90.00
#
_symmetry.space_group_name_H-M   'P 1'
#
loop_
_entity.id
_entity.type
_entity.pdbx_description
1 polymer ?
#
loop_
_entity_poly.entity_id
_entity_poly.type
_entity_poly.pdbx_seq_one_letter_code
_entity_poly.pdbx_strand_id
1 'polypeptide(L)'
;MKNYITHHPWKIIEEGYRPEYNRISESIFSLGNGKFGQRGNFEEYFSGDSLQGNYLGGVYYPDKTRVGWWKNGYPEYFAKVLNAPDWTGIRIKIDGQELDPHKLKLIDFRRELDMQNGHFSKIYKAEFPDGKQIKIHSTRMLSIVNDELGAIKYSITPLNFSAPTEILLPINGDIKNEDANYDEHFWDEIEKSASARAPYLITETRKTHFRACYAMHYSLEVDGTPQSLTQFDSIEETKYIAHRLNVKLDEKKTTTIYKYAAVVTSRDHKNSDLKTVASEVLAYAKSKGFCTILDEQKAAWKEKWNHGDIAIEGDTAAQQGIRYNIFQLNQTYTGQDERLNIGPKGFTGEKYGGSTYWDTEAYLLPFYLSTSEPDVARNLLIYRFKHLQKAIENAEKLGFTNGAALYPMVTMNGEECHNEWEITFEEIHRNGAIAYAIFSYIRYTGDKRYLADYGLEVLIGISRFWAQRVNYSEDKQKYVMLGVTGPNEYENNVNNNWYTLKMAQWTMQYTMEAINYVKQTIPEEWQRIVTKSNFVESDEISNWKRICENLYFPYDQKREVFLQQDGFLDKELKPVSNIPAEETPINKHWSWDRILRSCYIKQADVLQGLYFFEDQYEKETIKRNYDFYEPMTVHESSLSACIHSIMAAKLGDEKRSYEFYLSASRLDLDDYNSDSDEGLHVTSMGGTWMSIVQGFGGMRIKNNMLSFNPFMPEKWKSFSFKINFRGHLLNIVIDKDNVNIHNDADEPLKVLLFDKTQTIEANDKITVDMNCQNK
;
A
#
# COMPACT_ATOMS: atom_id res chain seq x y z
N MET A 1 -19.78 11.01 -1.56
CA MET A 1 -19.83 9.60 -1.11
C MET A 1 -20.76 8.80 -2.00
N LYS A 2 -20.28 7.68 -2.53
CA LYS A 2 -21.04 6.78 -3.41
C LYS A 2 -21.41 5.52 -2.61
N ASN A 3 -22.62 5.48 -2.05
CA ASN A 3 -23.08 4.37 -1.21
C ASN A 3 -23.73 3.25 -2.04
N TYR A 4 -22.95 2.50 -2.81
CA TYR A 4 -23.44 1.41 -3.66
C TYR A 4 -22.91 0.02 -3.31
N ILE A 5 -21.98 -0.06 -2.35
CA ILE A 5 -21.47 -1.31 -1.79
C ILE A 5 -22.36 -1.77 -0.62
N THR A 6 -22.81 -3.02 -0.66
CA THR A 6 -23.59 -3.62 0.43
C THR A 6 -22.68 -4.00 1.60
N HIS A 7 -23.07 -3.63 2.82
CA HIS A 7 -22.32 -3.96 4.04
C HIS A 7 -22.36 -5.47 4.33
N HIS A 8 -21.19 -6.10 4.40
CA HIS A 8 -21.01 -7.49 4.81
C HIS A 8 -19.65 -7.65 5.50
N PRO A 9 -19.55 -8.42 6.61
CA PRO A 9 -18.35 -8.47 7.42
C PRO A 9 -17.12 -9.09 6.74
N TRP A 10 -17.31 -9.86 5.66
CA TRP A 10 -16.24 -10.59 4.97
C TRP A 10 -16.23 -10.39 3.44
N LYS A 11 -17.16 -9.60 2.92
CA LYS A 11 -17.38 -9.51 1.47
C LYS A 11 -17.59 -8.07 1.05
N ILE A 12 -17.05 -7.70 -0.10
CA ILE A 12 -17.46 -6.50 -0.82
C ILE A 12 -18.46 -6.94 -1.88
N ILE A 13 -19.64 -6.32 -1.88
CA ILE A 13 -20.77 -6.76 -2.70
C ILE A 13 -21.32 -5.54 -3.46
N GLU A 14 -21.32 -5.64 -4.79
CA GLU A 14 -22.00 -4.70 -5.70
C GLU A 14 -23.22 -5.43 -6.29
N GLU A 15 -24.42 -4.86 -6.10
CA GLU A 15 -25.66 -5.37 -6.68
C GLU A 15 -26.26 -4.36 -7.66
N GLY A 16 -26.66 -4.85 -8.82
CA GLY A 16 -26.97 -3.99 -9.96
C GLY A 16 -25.70 -3.42 -10.58
N TYR A 17 -25.73 -3.24 -11.90
CA TYR A 17 -24.59 -2.69 -12.62
C TYR A 17 -24.81 -1.20 -12.91
N ARG A 18 -23.84 -0.36 -12.53
CA ARG A 18 -23.84 1.09 -12.77
C ARG A 18 -22.65 1.45 -13.66
N PRO A 19 -22.85 1.66 -14.98
CA PRO A 19 -21.75 1.93 -15.91
C PRO A 19 -20.84 3.09 -15.47
N GLU A 20 -21.42 4.14 -14.88
CA GLU A 20 -20.72 5.33 -14.40
C GLU A 20 -19.76 5.06 -13.23
N TYR A 21 -19.88 3.93 -12.54
CA TYR A 21 -18.99 3.53 -11.44
C TYR A 21 -18.03 2.40 -11.84
N ASN A 22 -17.99 2.02 -13.12
CA ASN A 22 -17.23 0.84 -13.54
C ASN A 22 -15.74 0.91 -13.16
N ARG A 23 -15.06 2.04 -13.41
CA ARG A 23 -13.65 2.22 -13.02
C ARG A 23 -13.42 2.12 -11.50
N ILE A 24 -14.38 2.57 -10.69
CA ILE A 24 -14.32 2.50 -9.23
C ILE A 24 -14.47 1.04 -8.78
N SER A 25 -15.46 0.33 -9.32
CA SER A 25 -15.64 -1.09 -9.05
C SER A 25 -14.44 -1.92 -9.53
N GLU A 26 -13.82 -1.58 -10.66
CA GLU A 26 -12.57 -2.21 -11.07
C GLU A 26 -11.44 -2.02 -10.05
N SER A 27 -11.29 -0.83 -9.46
CA SER A 27 -10.35 -0.62 -8.35
C SER A 27 -10.73 -1.46 -7.12
N ILE A 28 -11.99 -1.35 -6.67
CA ILE A 28 -12.48 -1.99 -5.45
C ILE A 28 -12.31 -3.52 -5.47
N PHE A 29 -12.60 -4.13 -6.62
CA PHE A 29 -12.57 -5.59 -6.80
C PHE A 29 -11.21 -6.08 -7.35
N SER A 30 -10.15 -5.29 -7.24
CA SER A 30 -8.79 -5.69 -7.61
C SER A 30 -8.29 -6.89 -6.79
N LEU A 31 -7.53 -7.75 -7.45
CA LEU A 31 -6.83 -8.89 -6.85
C LEU A 31 -5.31 -8.72 -6.93
N GLY A 32 -4.59 -9.31 -5.99
CA GLY A 32 -3.13 -9.33 -5.93
C GLY A 32 -2.61 -10.49 -5.06
N ASN A 33 -1.38 -10.92 -5.30
CA ASN A 33 -0.72 -11.96 -4.50
C ASN A 33 0.70 -11.56 -4.05
N GLY A 34 1.03 -10.27 -4.08
CA GLY A 34 2.37 -9.74 -3.82
C GLY A 34 3.34 -9.82 -5.00
N LYS A 35 3.09 -10.71 -5.98
CA LYS A 35 3.94 -10.88 -7.17
C LYS A 35 3.41 -10.10 -8.35
N PHE A 36 2.11 -10.21 -8.58
CA PHE A 36 1.38 -9.47 -9.59
C PHE A 36 -0.03 -9.17 -9.09
N GLY A 37 -0.70 -8.26 -9.76
CA GLY A 37 -2.09 -7.95 -9.48
C GLY A 37 -2.85 -7.50 -10.70
N GLN A 38 -4.16 -7.43 -10.52
CA GLN A 38 -5.10 -7.19 -11.59
C GLN A 38 -6.32 -6.44 -11.06
N ARG A 39 -6.76 -5.44 -11.82
CA ARG A 39 -8.03 -4.74 -11.57
C ARG A 39 -9.23 -5.67 -11.74
N GLY A 40 -10.36 -5.30 -11.15
CA GLY A 40 -11.65 -5.98 -11.25
C GLY A 40 -12.32 -5.92 -12.63
N ASN A 41 -11.54 -5.91 -13.72
CA ASN A 41 -12.05 -5.87 -15.09
C ASN A 41 -12.87 -7.12 -15.42
N PHE A 42 -13.87 -6.96 -16.29
CA PHE A 42 -14.64 -8.06 -16.87
C PHE A 42 -13.72 -9.01 -17.66
N GLU A 43 -13.97 -10.32 -17.57
CA GLU A 43 -13.32 -11.31 -18.43
C GLU A 43 -13.86 -11.24 -19.86
N GLU A 44 -15.11 -10.86 -20.05
CA GLU A 44 -15.75 -10.73 -21.36
C GLU A 44 -15.25 -9.49 -22.12
N TYR A 45 -15.58 -9.41 -23.41
CA TYR A 45 -15.45 -8.15 -24.12
C TYR A 45 -16.31 -7.07 -23.46
N PHE A 46 -15.75 -5.90 -23.23
CA PHE A 46 -16.42 -4.78 -22.59
C PHE A 46 -16.10 -3.50 -23.35
N SER A 47 -17.12 -2.83 -23.89
CA SER A 47 -16.94 -1.63 -24.72
C SER A 47 -17.17 -0.30 -23.99
N GLY A 48 -17.56 -0.35 -22.71
CA GLY A 48 -17.76 0.83 -21.88
C GLY A 48 -16.45 1.42 -21.36
N ASP A 49 -16.56 2.49 -20.56
CA ASP A 49 -15.40 3.10 -19.90
C ASP A 49 -14.80 2.15 -18.84
N SER A 50 -13.50 1.91 -18.96
CA SER A 50 -12.73 0.92 -18.21
C SER A 50 -11.26 1.32 -18.19
N LEU A 51 -10.58 1.01 -17.09
CA LEU A 51 -9.11 1.05 -17.03
C LEU A 51 -8.61 -0.40 -16.95
N GLN A 52 -8.13 -0.92 -18.07
CA GLN A 52 -7.52 -2.25 -18.12
C GLN A 52 -6.19 -2.22 -17.35
N GLY A 53 -6.05 -3.01 -16.29
CA GLY A 53 -4.82 -3.01 -15.47
C GLY A 53 -4.39 -4.39 -15.00
N ASN A 54 -3.20 -4.79 -15.45
CA ASN A 54 -2.44 -5.94 -14.94
C ASN A 54 -1.05 -5.43 -14.58
N TYR A 55 -0.53 -5.72 -13.40
CA TYR A 55 0.72 -5.14 -12.92
C TYR A 55 1.65 -6.23 -12.39
N LEU A 56 2.92 -6.17 -12.77
CA LEU A 56 3.97 -7.09 -12.32
C LEU A 56 4.84 -6.36 -11.30
N GLY A 57 4.92 -6.85 -10.07
CA GLY A 57 5.70 -6.21 -9.01
C GLY A 57 7.16 -6.05 -9.43
N GLY A 58 7.75 -4.87 -9.29
CA GLY A 58 9.16 -4.62 -9.61
C GLY A 58 9.51 -4.61 -11.11
N VAL A 59 8.54 -4.77 -12.02
CA VAL A 59 8.74 -4.57 -13.46
C VAL A 59 8.29 -3.15 -13.81
N TYR A 60 9.25 -2.29 -14.11
CA TYR A 60 9.02 -0.87 -14.31
C TYR A 60 9.64 -0.35 -15.62
N TYR A 61 9.23 0.85 -16.01
CA TYR A 61 9.78 1.57 -17.15
C TYR A 61 10.24 2.99 -16.77
N PRO A 62 11.46 3.40 -17.17
CA PRO A 62 11.92 4.77 -17.00
C PRO A 62 11.33 5.65 -18.10
N ASP A 63 10.14 6.20 -17.83
CA ASP A 63 9.47 7.13 -18.74
C ASP A 63 10.16 8.50 -18.66
N LYS A 64 10.50 9.11 -19.79
CA LYS A 64 11.35 10.30 -19.80
C LYS A 64 10.66 11.44 -19.05
N THR A 65 11.40 12.16 -18.21
CA THR A 65 10.85 13.26 -17.41
C THR A 65 10.25 14.33 -18.31
N ARG A 66 9.00 14.69 -18.03
CA ARG A 66 8.27 15.77 -18.67
C ARG A 66 8.03 16.87 -17.64
N VAL A 67 8.59 18.05 -17.87
CA VAL A 67 8.42 19.24 -17.01
C VAL A 67 8.25 20.47 -17.89
N GLY A 68 7.57 21.49 -17.38
CA GLY A 68 7.50 22.79 -18.07
C GLY A 68 8.86 23.49 -18.14
N TRP A 69 9.63 23.45 -17.05
CA TRP A 69 10.94 24.08 -16.94
C TRP A 69 11.91 23.19 -16.18
N TRP A 70 13.06 22.88 -16.77
CA TRP A 70 14.08 22.04 -16.14
C TRP A 70 14.78 22.77 -14.98
N LYS A 71 15.08 22.04 -13.91
CA LYS A 71 15.90 22.48 -12.78
C LYS A 71 17.08 21.52 -12.63
N ASN A 72 18.27 22.07 -12.36
CA ASN A 72 19.43 21.24 -12.09
C ASN A 72 19.15 20.36 -10.86
N GLY A 73 19.42 19.07 -10.98
CA GLY A 73 19.08 18.06 -9.97
C GLY A 73 17.82 17.24 -10.29
N TYR A 74 16.99 17.64 -11.27
CA TYR A 74 15.84 16.83 -11.65
C TYR A 74 16.25 15.45 -12.18
N PRO A 75 15.43 14.42 -11.93
CA PRO A 75 15.69 13.10 -12.48
C PRO A 75 15.40 13.07 -13.97
N GLU A 76 16.12 12.22 -14.69
CA GLU A 76 15.98 12.08 -16.15
C GLU A 76 14.73 11.30 -16.57
N TYR A 77 14.15 10.54 -15.64
CA TYR A 77 12.94 9.75 -15.85
C TYR A 77 12.05 9.71 -14.60
N PHE A 78 10.76 9.44 -14.82
CA PHE A 78 9.81 9.00 -13.80
C PHE A 78 9.58 7.50 -13.99
N ALA A 79 10.01 6.68 -13.03
CA ALA A 79 9.78 5.25 -13.09
C ALA A 79 8.31 4.91 -12.79
N LYS A 80 7.73 4.02 -13.60
CA LYS A 80 6.35 3.55 -13.42
C LYS A 80 6.24 2.05 -13.61
N VAL A 81 5.49 1.36 -12.75
CA VAL A 81 5.03 -0.01 -12.98
C VAL A 81 4.13 0.01 -14.20
N LEU A 82 4.37 -0.94 -15.10
CA LEU A 82 3.65 -0.99 -16.36
C LEU A 82 2.35 -1.74 -16.20
N ASN A 83 1.34 -1.29 -16.95
CA ASN A 83 0.30 -2.22 -17.38
C ASN A 83 1.01 -3.35 -18.15
N ALA A 84 0.58 -4.59 -17.93
CA ALA A 84 1.21 -5.79 -18.43
C ALA A 84 0.21 -6.61 -19.27
N PRO A 85 0.68 -7.61 -20.04
CA PRO A 85 -0.22 -8.43 -20.86
C PRO A 85 -1.42 -8.98 -20.08
N ASP A 86 -2.60 -8.89 -20.68
CA ASP A 86 -3.85 -9.39 -20.12
C ASP A 86 -4.06 -10.86 -20.49
N TRP A 87 -4.20 -11.70 -19.48
CA TRP A 87 -4.48 -13.13 -19.62
C TRP A 87 -5.95 -13.46 -19.31
N THR A 88 -6.76 -12.53 -18.84
CA THR A 88 -8.08 -12.86 -18.28
C THR A 88 -9.21 -12.94 -19.27
N GLY A 89 -9.01 -12.42 -20.48
CA GLY A 89 -10.03 -12.41 -21.52
C GLY A 89 -10.66 -13.80 -21.79
N ILE A 90 -11.99 -13.82 -21.85
CA ILE A 90 -12.86 -14.91 -22.31
C ILE A 90 -13.95 -14.25 -23.17
N ARG A 91 -13.68 -14.06 -24.47
CA ARG A 91 -14.63 -13.41 -25.38
C ARG A 91 -15.59 -14.45 -25.94
N ILE A 92 -16.87 -14.09 -26.01
CA ILE A 92 -17.95 -15.02 -26.34
C ILE A 92 -18.83 -14.38 -27.40
N LYS A 93 -19.03 -15.10 -28.51
CA LYS A 93 -20.03 -14.72 -29.52
C LYS A 93 -21.05 -15.81 -29.71
N ILE A 94 -22.32 -15.42 -29.65
CA ILE A 94 -23.48 -16.33 -29.76
C ILE A 94 -24.25 -15.94 -31.01
N ASP A 95 -24.33 -16.84 -31.99
CA ASP A 95 -24.86 -16.53 -33.34
C ASP A 95 -24.25 -15.24 -33.94
N GLY A 96 -22.96 -15.02 -33.70
CA GLY A 96 -22.22 -13.84 -34.16
C GLY A 96 -22.42 -12.56 -33.34
N GLN A 97 -23.28 -12.56 -32.31
CA GLN A 97 -23.44 -11.43 -31.38
C GLN A 97 -22.45 -11.54 -30.21
N GLU A 98 -21.67 -10.48 -29.98
CA GLU A 98 -20.71 -10.41 -28.87
C GLU A 98 -21.42 -10.31 -27.52
N LEU A 99 -20.96 -11.08 -26.53
CA LEU A 99 -21.37 -10.94 -25.14
C LEU A 99 -20.66 -9.73 -24.52
N ASP A 100 -21.32 -8.57 -24.60
CA ASP A 100 -20.82 -7.31 -24.07
C ASP A 100 -21.74 -6.82 -22.93
N PRO A 101 -21.35 -6.97 -21.65
CA PRO A 101 -22.15 -6.54 -20.51
C PRO A 101 -22.53 -5.06 -20.53
N HIS A 102 -21.79 -4.21 -21.25
CA HIS A 102 -22.10 -2.78 -21.39
C HIS A 102 -23.30 -2.52 -22.30
N LYS A 103 -23.46 -3.33 -23.36
CA LYS A 103 -24.51 -3.15 -24.39
C LYS A 103 -25.76 -3.96 -24.11
N LEU A 104 -25.62 -5.06 -23.38
CA LEU A 104 -26.72 -5.96 -23.07
C LEU A 104 -27.56 -5.47 -21.89
N LYS A 105 -28.83 -5.87 -21.87
CA LYS A 105 -29.70 -5.61 -20.73
C LYS A 105 -29.37 -6.60 -19.60
N LEU A 106 -28.76 -6.10 -18.53
CA LEU A 106 -28.46 -6.89 -17.33
C LEU A 106 -29.69 -6.92 -16.40
N ILE A 107 -30.14 -8.12 -16.00
CA ILE A 107 -31.35 -8.32 -15.20
C ILE A 107 -31.02 -8.56 -13.72
N ASP A 108 -30.04 -9.43 -13.44
CA ASP A 108 -29.69 -9.86 -12.07
C ASP A 108 -28.17 -9.80 -11.88
N PHE A 109 -27.57 -8.62 -11.78
CA PHE A 109 -26.11 -8.46 -11.68
C PHE A 109 -25.62 -8.41 -10.24
N ARG A 110 -24.56 -9.15 -9.95
CA ARG A 110 -23.82 -9.08 -8.69
C ARG A 110 -22.33 -9.34 -8.89
N ARG A 111 -21.48 -8.49 -8.31
CA ARG A 111 -20.04 -8.76 -8.10
C ARG A 111 -19.76 -8.92 -6.61
N GLU A 112 -18.85 -9.82 -6.30
CA GLU A 112 -18.47 -10.14 -4.93
C GLU A 112 -16.97 -10.40 -4.82
N LEU A 113 -16.31 -9.70 -3.90
CA LEU A 113 -14.96 -10.01 -3.44
C LEU A 113 -15.08 -10.70 -2.09
N ASP A 114 -14.74 -11.98 -2.03
CA ASP A 114 -14.69 -12.75 -0.78
C ASP A 114 -13.29 -12.57 -0.17
N MET A 115 -13.20 -11.72 0.84
CA MET A 115 -11.93 -11.38 1.50
C MET A 115 -11.46 -12.51 2.40
N GLN A 116 -12.40 -13.32 2.93
CA GLN A 116 -12.07 -14.44 3.80
C GLN A 116 -11.38 -15.56 3.01
N ASN A 117 -11.86 -15.80 1.78
CA ASN A 117 -11.42 -16.89 0.92
C ASN A 117 -10.47 -16.44 -0.22
N GLY A 118 -10.32 -15.13 -0.44
CA GLY A 118 -9.37 -14.56 -1.37
C GLY A 118 -9.70 -14.76 -2.85
N HIS A 119 -10.95 -14.56 -3.24
CA HIS A 119 -11.36 -14.64 -4.64
C HIS A 119 -12.44 -13.62 -5.01
N PHE A 120 -12.42 -13.24 -6.28
CA PHE A 120 -13.45 -12.44 -6.93
C PHE A 120 -14.49 -13.37 -7.56
N SER A 121 -15.75 -12.97 -7.55
CA SER A 121 -16.81 -13.64 -8.30
C SER A 121 -17.81 -12.64 -8.87
N LYS A 122 -18.44 -13.04 -9.98
CA LYS A 122 -19.42 -12.23 -10.69
C LYS A 122 -20.50 -13.14 -11.23
N ILE A 123 -21.75 -12.80 -10.97
CA ILE A 123 -22.92 -13.51 -11.49
C ILE A 123 -23.85 -12.51 -12.13
N TYR A 124 -24.30 -12.80 -13.36
CA TYR A 124 -25.33 -12.00 -13.98
C TYR A 124 -26.23 -12.79 -14.93
N LYS A 125 -27.45 -12.29 -15.13
CA LYS A 125 -28.29 -12.63 -16.28
C LYS A 125 -28.31 -11.48 -17.26
N ALA A 126 -28.14 -11.78 -18.54
CA ALA A 126 -28.21 -10.81 -19.61
C ALA A 126 -29.22 -11.23 -20.67
N GLU A 127 -29.83 -10.25 -21.32
CA GLU A 127 -30.75 -10.42 -22.45
C GLU A 127 -30.17 -9.73 -23.69
N PHE A 128 -30.08 -10.49 -24.78
CA PHE A 128 -29.70 -9.99 -26.10
C PHE A 128 -30.88 -9.25 -26.76
N PRO A 129 -30.63 -8.37 -27.75
CA PRO A 129 -31.68 -7.67 -28.47
C PRO A 129 -32.71 -8.58 -29.16
N ASP A 130 -32.31 -9.81 -29.50
CA ASP A 130 -33.17 -10.83 -30.12
C ASP A 130 -33.98 -11.66 -29.10
N GLY A 131 -33.89 -11.33 -27.80
CA GLY A 131 -34.62 -11.98 -26.71
C GLY A 131 -33.93 -13.23 -26.13
N LYS A 132 -32.76 -13.62 -26.63
CA LYS A 132 -31.96 -14.69 -26.00
C LYS A 132 -31.51 -14.25 -24.61
N GLN A 133 -31.63 -15.14 -23.64
CA GLN A 133 -31.23 -14.90 -22.26
C GLN A 133 -30.13 -15.85 -21.83
N ILE A 134 -29.10 -15.31 -21.19
CA ILE A 134 -27.92 -16.05 -20.75
C ILE A 134 -27.63 -15.75 -19.29
N LYS A 135 -27.18 -16.76 -18.55
CA LYS A 135 -26.63 -16.60 -17.20
C LYS A 135 -25.14 -16.85 -17.24
N ILE A 136 -24.38 -15.94 -16.64
CA ILE A 136 -22.94 -16.02 -16.47
C ILE A 136 -22.61 -16.13 -14.98
N HIS A 137 -21.63 -16.96 -14.65
CA HIS A 137 -21.03 -17.02 -13.33
C HIS A 137 -19.52 -17.21 -13.45
N SER A 138 -18.74 -16.21 -13.03
CA SER A 138 -17.27 -16.25 -12.99
C SER A 138 -16.78 -16.30 -11.55
N THR A 139 -15.70 -17.04 -11.30
CA THR A 139 -14.87 -16.95 -10.09
C THR A 139 -13.41 -16.87 -10.52
N ARG A 140 -12.69 -15.85 -10.03
CA ARG A 140 -11.29 -15.57 -10.37
C ARG A 140 -10.44 -15.44 -9.11
N MET A 141 -9.21 -15.94 -9.17
CA MET A 141 -8.22 -15.78 -8.12
C MET A 141 -6.80 -15.65 -8.69
N LEU A 142 -5.96 -14.91 -7.96
CA LEU A 142 -4.51 -14.96 -8.08
C LEU A 142 -4.01 -15.76 -6.90
N SER A 143 -3.31 -16.89 -7.15
CA SER A 143 -2.95 -17.80 -6.07
C SER A 143 -1.89 -17.16 -5.18
N ILE A 144 -2.10 -17.23 -3.86
CA ILE A 144 -1.08 -16.87 -2.86
C ILE A 144 -0.22 -18.07 -2.43
N VAL A 145 -0.47 -19.25 -3.02
CA VAL A 145 0.26 -20.51 -2.75
C VAL A 145 1.27 -20.79 -3.86
N ASN A 146 0.88 -20.57 -5.12
CA ASN A 146 1.78 -20.50 -6.25
C ASN A 146 1.67 -19.08 -6.83
N ASP A 147 2.64 -18.22 -6.50
CA ASP A 147 2.58 -16.78 -6.74
C ASP A 147 2.72 -16.39 -8.23
N GLU A 148 2.90 -17.36 -9.12
CA GLU A 148 2.95 -17.20 -10.58
C GLU A 148 1.66 -17.68 -11.27
N LEU A 149 0.64 -18.12 -10.52
CA LEU A 149 -0.58 -18.75 -11.04
C LEU A 149 -1.84 -17.85 -10.89
N GLY A 150 -2.48 -17.56 -12.02
CA GLY A 150 -3.86 -17.05 -12.09
C GLY A 150 -4.85 -18.15 -12.49
N ALA A 151 -6.07 -18.13 -11.95
CA ALA A 151 -7.12 -19.10 -12.28
C ALA A 151 -8.51 -18.48 -12.37
N ILE A 152 -9.28 -18.91 -13.38
CA ILE A 152 -10.67 -18.50 -13.63
C ILE A 152 -11.52 -19.76 -13.83
N LYS A 153 -12.66 -19.81 -13.16
CA LYS A 153 -13.79 -20.70 -13.46
C LYS A 153 -14.92 -19.85 -14.03
N TYR A 154 -15.29 -20.08 -15.29
CA TYR A 154 -16.27 -19.29 -16.02
C TYR A 154 -17.39 -20.18 -16.55
N SER A 155 -18.61 -20.00 -16.03
CA SER A 155 -19.79 -20.80 -16.37
C SER A 155 -20.80 -20.02 -17.19
N ILE A 156 -21.29 -20.63 -18.26
CA ILE A 156 -22.26 -20.10 -19.22
C ILE A 156 -23.49 -21.01 -19.25
N THR A 157 -24.68 -20.45 -19.00
CA THR A 157 -25.95 -21.19 -19.08
C THR A 157 -26.93 -20.42 -19.98
N PRO A 158 -27.20 -20.89 -21.21
CA PRO A 158 -28.31 -20.39 -22.01
C PRO A 158 -29.64 -20.71 -21.32
N LEU A 159 -30.54 -19.73 -21.17
CA LEU A 159 -31.79 -19.92 -20.42
C LEU A 159 -32.97 -20.31 -21.32
N ASN A 160 -32.97 -19.86 -22.58
CA ASN A 160 -34.09 -20.03 -23.51
C ASN A 160 -33.65 -20.28 -24.97
N PHE A 161 -32.40 -20.69 -25.21
CA PHE A 161 -31.89 -20.95 -26.56
C PHE A 161 -30.82 -22.03 -26.57
N SER A 162 -30.59 -22.60 -27.75
CA SER A 162 -29.39 -23.39 -28.07
C SER A 162 -28.76 -22.78 -29.32
N ALA A 163 -27.45 -22.55 -29.33
CA ALA A 163 -26.78 -21.86 -30.43
C ALA A 163 -25.32 -22.32 -30.59
N PRO A 164 -24.78 -22.29 -31.82
CA PRO A 164 -23.33 -22.27 -32.00
C PRO A 164 -22.74 -21.05 -31.28
N THR A 165 -21.58 -21.24 -30.67
CA THR A 165 -20.90 -20.22 -29.88
C THR A 165 -19.41 -20.28 -30.16
N GLU A 166 -18.85 -19.13 -30.49
CA GLU A 166 -17.42 -18.90 -30.58
C GLU A 166 -16.93 -18.46 -29.19
N ILE A 167 -15.95 -19.17 -28.65
CA ILE A 167 -15.23 -18.79 -27.42
C ILE A 167 -13.80 -18.48 -27.82
N LEU A 168 -13.34 -17.27 -27.51
CA LEU A 168 -11.97 -16.84 -27.75
C LEU A 168 -11.25 -16.65 -26.41
N LEU A 169 -10.10 -17.31 -26.25
CA LEU A 169 -9.27 -17.26 -25.05
C LEU A 169 -7.96 -16.54 -25.40
N PRO A 170 -7.89 -15.21 -25.28
CA PRO A 170 -6.67 -14.47 -25.57
C PRO A 170 -5.65 -14.46 -24.44
N ILE A 171 -4.40 -14.22 -24.84
CA ILE A 171 -3.39 -13.48 -24.08
C ILE A 171 -3.06 -12.23 -24.91
N ASN A 172 -3.34 -11.05 -24.37
CA ASN A 172 -3.18 -9.77 -25.07
C ASN A 172 -2.04 -8.95 -24.46
N GLY A 173 -0.90 -8.88 -25.13
CA GLY A 173 0.21 -8.00 -24.82
C GLY A 173 0.20 -6.68 -25.58
N ASP A 174 -0.78 -6.42 -26.46
CA ASP A 174 -0.98 -5.11 -27.09
C ASP A 174 -1.76 -4.20 -26.14
N ILE A 175 -1.06 -3.80 -25.08
CA ILE A 175 -1.59 -2.98 -23.98
C ILE A 175 -0.83 -1.65 -23.91
N LYS A 176 -1.44 -0.69 -23.23
CA LYS A 176 -0.91 0.66 -23.05
C LYS A 176 -1.19 1.12 -21.62
N ASN A 177 -0.32 1.97 -21.11
CA ASN A 177 -0.57 2.75 -19.91
C ASN A 177 -1.34 4.02 -20.31
N GLU A 178 -2.46 4.30 -19.65
CA GLU A 178 -3.23 5.54 -19.82
C GLU A 178 -2.39 6.77 -19.43
N ASP A 179 -1.49 6.62 -18.46
CA ASP A 179 -0.64 7.69 -17.95
C ASP A 179 0.69 7.91 -18.71
N ALA A 180 0.91 7.25 -19.85
CA ALA A 180 2.17 7.33 -20.60
C ALA A 180 2.50 8.77 -21.05
N ASN A 181 3.71 9.27 -20.74
CA ASN A 181 4.06 10.67 -20.98
C ASN A 181 4.05 11.09 -22.45
N TYR A 182 4.32 10.12 -23.34
CA TYR A 182 4.53 10.29 -24.78
C TYR A 182 3.67 9.33 -25.63
N ASP A 183 2.60 8.77 -25.05
CA ASP A 183 1.66 7.89 -25.76
C ASP A 183 2.29 6.59 -26.33
N GLU A 184 3.43 6.17 -25.79
CA GLU A 184 4.22 5.03 -26.29
C GLU A 184 3.76 3.68 -25.69
N HIS A 185 3.88 2.61 -26.47
CA HIS A 185 3.83 1.25 -25.93
C HIS A 185 5.18 0.87 -25.31
N PHE A 186 5.15 0.25 -24.14
CA PHE A 186 6.36 -0.06 -23.37
C PHE A 186 6.90 -1.48 -23.56
N TRP A 187 6.11 -2.35 -24.18
CA TRP A 187 6.43 -3.76 -24.41
C TRP A 187 6.71 -4.04 -25.87
N ASP A 188 7.77 -4.78 -26.16
CA ASP A 188 8.04 -5.40 -27.46
C ASP A 188 7.77 -6.91 -27.40
N GLU A 189 7.36 -7.49 -28.53
CA GLU A 189 7.19 -8.95 -28.67
C GLU A 189 8.57 -9.60 -28.84
N ILE A 190 8.85 -10.64 -28.05
CA ILE A 190 10.07 -11.44 -28.19
C ILE A 190 9.76 -12.78 -28.86
N GLU A 191 8.77 -13.49 -28.34
CA GLU A 191 8.42 -14.83 -28.81
C GLU A 191 6.94 -15.09 -28.52
N LYS A 192 6.26 -15.83 -29.39
CA LYS A 192 4.91 -16.32 -29.14
C LYS A 192 4.69 -17.68 -29.81
N SER A 193 3.72 -18.42 -29.30
CA SER A 193 3.18 -19.59 -29.97
C SER A 193 1.74 -19.82 -29.54
N ALA A 194 0.81 -19.80 -30.49
CA ALA A 194 -0.57 -20.23 -30.32
C ALA A 194 -0.81 -21.66 -30.82
N SER A 195 0.17 -22.30 -31.45
CA SER A 195 0.05 -23.70 -31.93
C SER A 195 0.45 -24.73 -30.86
N ALA A 196 1.14 -24.29 -29.81
CA ALA A 196 1.51 -25.14 -28.69
C ALA A 196 0.29 -25.58 -27.87
N ARG A 197 0.39 -26.76 -27.24
CA ARG A 197 -0.65 -27.26 -26.31
C ARG A 197 -0.83 -26.35 -25.09
N ALA A 198 0.23 -25.64 -24.71
CA ALA A 198 0.22 -24.54 -23.75
C ALA A 198 0.68 -23.28 -24.50
N PRO A 199 -0.25 -22.51 -25.09
CA PRO A 199 0.12 -21.30 -25.83
C PRO A 199 0.74 -20.26 -24.90
N TYR A 200 1.71 -19.51 -25.42
CA TYR A 200 2.47 -18.53 -24.65
C TYR A 200 2.85 -17.29 -25.45
N LEU A 201 3.01 -16.18 -24.74
CA LEU A 201 3.50 -14.90 -25.22
C LEU A 201 4.63 -14.43 -24.29
N ILE A 202 5.77 -14.07 -24.88
CA ILE A 202 6.90 -13.44 -24.18
C ILE A 202 7.05 -12.01 -24.69
N THR A 203 6.91 -11.05 -23.79
CA THR A 203 7.16 -9.63 -24.04
C THR A 203 8.37 -9.15 -23.27
N GLU A 204 9.03 -8.10 -23.77
CA GLU A 204 10.15 -7.44 -23.12
C GLU A 204 9.91 -5.93 -23.01
N THR A 205 10.24 -5.34 -21.86
CA THR A 205 10.19 -3.89 -21.67
C THR A 205 11.31 -3.21 -22.46
N ARG A 206 11.03 -2.17 -23.23
CA ARG A 206 12.00 -1.57 -24.19
C ARG A 206 13.33 -1.07 -23.60
N LYS A 207 13.29 -0.45 -22.41
CA LYS A 207 14.47 0.22 -21.81
C LYS A 207 15.12 -0.59 -20.69
N THR A 208 14.31 -1.32 -19.93
CA THR A 208 14.72 -2.07 -18.75
C THR A 208 14.95 -3.56 -19.04
N HIS A 209 14.57 -4.04 -20.23
CA HIS A 209 14.77 -5.42 -20.70
C HIS A 209 14.25 -6.52 -19.76
N PHE A 210 13.27 -6.21 -18.91
CA PHE A 210 12.51 -7.22 -18.20
C PHE A 210 11.66 -8.02 -19.18
N ARG A 211 11.73 -9.34 -19.10
CA ARG A 211 10.86 -10.24 -19.86
C ARG A 211 9.73 -10.75 -18.98
N ALA A 212 8.54 -10.82 -19.55
CA ALA A 212 7.39 -11.46 -18.95
C ALA A 212 6.87 -12.55 -19.91
N CYS A 213 6.74 -13.76 -19.41
CA CYS A 213 6.15 -14.90 -20.11
C CYS A 213 4.77 -15.17 -19.52
N TYR A 214 3.77 -15.08 -20.38
CA TYR A 214 2.40 -15.45 -20.10
C TYR A 214 2.10 -16.73 -20.86
N ALA A 215 1.69 -17.78 -20.17
CA ALA A 215 1.20 -19.00 -20.80
C ALA A 215 -0.16 -19.36 -20.24
N MET A 216 -0.99 -20.05 -21.02
CA MET A 216 -2.30 -20.50 -20.54
C MET A 216 -2.56 -21.98 -20.77
N HIS A 217 -3.38 -22.55 -19.90
CA HIS A 217 -4.02 -23.85 -20.07
C HIS A 217 -5.52 -23.70 -19.79
N TYR A 218 -6.35 -24.46 -20.49
CA TYR A 218 -7.79 -24.46 -20.23
C TYR A 218 -8.42 -25.83 -20.45
N SER A 219 -9.58 -26.02 -19.82
CA SER A 219 -10.45 -27.19 -19.98
C SER A 219 -11.91 -26.76 -19.97
N LEU A 220 -12.78 -27.60 -20.51
CA LEU A 220 -14.21 -27.32 -20.63
C LEU A 220 -15.03 -28.51 -20.12
N GLU A 221 -16.10 -28.21 -19.40
CA GLU A 221 -17.09 -29.19 -18.91
C GLU A 221 -18.49 -28.74 -19.32
N VAL A 222 -19.39 -29.69 -19.56
CA VAL A 222 -20.84 -29.45 -19.73
C VAL A 222 -21.57 -30.23 -18.65
N ASP A 223 -22.29 -29.54 -17.77
CA ASP A 223 -22.97 -30.11 -16.59
C ASP A 223 -22.05 -31.05 -15.77
N GLY A 224 -20.80 -30.61 -15.57
CA GLY A 224 -19.77 -31.36 -14.83
C GLY A 224 -19.13 -32.51 -15.61
N THR A 225 -19.50 -32.73 -16.88
CA THR A 225 -18.89 -33.75 -17.74
C THR A 225 -17.77 -33.13 -18.57
N PRO A 226 -16.49 -33.56 -18.41
CA PRO A 226 -15.37 -33.07 -19.21
C PRO A 226 -15.59 -33.26 -20.71
N GLN A 227 -15.25 -32.22 -21.48
CA GLN A 227 -15.30 -32.24 -22.93
C GLN A 227 -13.89 -32.40 -23.51
N SER A 228 -13.78 -33.26 -24.52
CA SER A 228 -12.51 -33.45 -25.24
C SER A 228 -12.31 -32.33 -26.25
N LEU A 229 -11.46 -31.36 -25.93
CA LEU A 229 -11.09 -30.27 -26.84
C LEU A 229 -9.92 -30.72 -27.75
N THR A 230 -10.25 -31.40 -28.85
CA THR A 230 -9.24 -31.86 -29.83
C THR A 230 -9.03 -30.90 -30.99
N GLN A 231 -9.93 -29.93 -31.18
CA GLN A 231 -9.88 -28.96 -32.27
C GLN A 231 -10.04 -27.55 -31.71
N PHE A 232 -9.16 -26.66 -32.16
CA PHE A 232 -9.17 -25.22 -31.88
C PHE A 232 -8.46 -24.52 -33.04
N ASP A 233 -8.83 -23.27 -33.33
CA ASP A 233 -8.05 -22.43 -34.23
C ASP A 233 -7.06 -21.61 -33.41
N SER A 234 -5.79 -21.64 -33.83
CA SER A 234 -4.73 -20.80 -33.28
C SER A 234 -4.73 -19.44 -33.97
N ILE A 235 -4.74 -18.36 -33.20
CA ILE A 235 -4.63 -16.99 -33.71
C ILE A 235 -3.34 -16.39 -33.17
N GLU A 236 -2.54 -15.81 -34.08
CA GLU A 236 -1.35 -15.04 -33.74
C GLU A 236 -1.39 -13.71 -34.47
N GLU A 237 -1.36 -12.62 -33.71
CA GLU A 237 -1.25 -11.24 -34.19
C GLU A 237 -0.13 -10.55 -33.41
N THR A 238 0.25 -9.33 -33.75
CA THR A 238 1.32 -8.61 -33.04
C THR A 238 0.97 -8.46 -31.56
N LYS A 239 1.83 -8.99 -30.68
CA LYS A 239 1.69 -9.07 -29.22
C LYS A 239 0.40 -9.75 -28.76
N TYR A 240 -0.22 -10.56 -29.59
CA TYR A 240 -1.51 -11.16 -29.29
C TYR A 240 -1.54 -12.61 -29.74
N ILE A 241 -2.01 -13.48 -28.85
CA ILE A 241 -2.34 -14.86 -29.19
C ILE A 241 -3.71 -15.21 -28.66
N ALA A 242 -4.40 -16.12 -29.33
CA ALA A 242 -5.65 -16.66 -28.82
C ALA A 242 -5.91 -18.07 -29.35
N HIS A 243 -6.67 -18.84 -28.58
CA HIS A 243 -7.34 -20.05 -29.08
C HIS A 243 -8.82 -19.76 -29.29
N ARG A 244 -9.34 -20.10 -30.47
CA ARG A 244 -10.76 -20.06 -30.80
C ARG A 244 -11.35 -21.46 -30.70
N LEU A 245 -12.42 -21.58 -29.91
CA LEU A 245 -13.20 -22.80 -29.75
C LEU A 245 -14.59 -22.56 -30.35
N ASN A 246 -15.04 -23.49 -31.19
CA ASN A 246 -16.41 -23.52 -31.68
C ASN A 246 -17.16 -24.61 -30.92
N VAL A 247 -18.06 -24.19 -30.03
CA VAL A 247 -18.88 -25.10 -29.23
C VAL A 247 -20.34 -24.84 -29.51
N LYS A 248 -21.19 -25.83 -29.24
CA LYS A 248 -22.63 -25.62 -29.20
C LYS A 248 -23.06 -25.49 -27.76
N LEU A 249 -23.67 -24.37 -27.41
CA LEU A 249 -24.36 -24.23 -26.13
C LEU A 249 -25.78 -24.78 -26.28
N ASP A 250 -26.17 -25.72 -25.42
CA ASP A 250 -27.53 -26.25 -25.37
C ASP A 250 -28.33 -25.52 -24.27
N GLU A 251 -29.62 -25.33 -24.52
CA GLU A 251 -30.55 -24.70 -23.59
C GLU A 251 -30.51 -25.40 -22.22
N LYS A 252 -30.44 -24.60 -21.15
CA LYS A 252 -30.42 -25.01 -19.73
C LYS A 252 -29.22 -25.85 -19.29
N LYS A 253 -28.32 -26.23 -20.20
CA LYS A 253 -27.05 -26.85 -19.83
C LYS A 253 -26.02 -25.78 -19.50
N THR A 254 -25.13 -26.09 -18.56
CA THR A 254 -24.07 -25.18 -18.14
C THR A 254 -22.73 -25.65 -18.70
N THR A 255 -22.15 -24.82 -19.58
CA THR A 255 -20.79 -24.98 -20.06
C THR A 255 -19.85 -24.22 -19.13
N THR A 256 -18.88 -24.90 -18.53
CA THR A 256 -17.88 -24.29 -17.64
C THR A 256 -16.49 -24.39 -18.25
N ILE A 257 -15.80 -23.26 -18.31
CA ILE A 257 -14.41 -23.14 -18.74
C ILE A 257 -13.56 -22.95 -17.48
N TYR A 258 -12.52 -23.75 -17.33
CA TYR A 258 -11.45 -23.48 -16.37
C TYR A 258 -10.25 -22.96 -17.16
N LYS A 259 -9.83 -21.72 -16.91
CA LYS A 259 -8.66 -21.09 -17.52
C LYS A 259 -7.60 -20.87 -16.44
N TYR A 260 -6.40 -21.35 -16.67
CA TYR A 260 -5.23 -21.16 -15.83
C TYR A 260 -4.20 -20.37 -16.62
N ALA A 261 -3.52 -19.43 -15.97
CA ALA A 261 -2.42 -18.68 -16.54
C ALA A 261 -1.18 -18.76 -15.66
N ALA A 262 -0.03 -19.00 -16.29
CA ALA A 262 1.26 -18.81 -15.66
C ALA A 262 1.80 -17.42 -16.06
N VAL A 263 2.24 -16.65 -15.07
CA VAL A 263 2.80 -15.30 -15.21
C VAL A 263 4.20 -15.30 -14.61
N VAL A 264 5.21 -15.43 -15.47
CA VAL A 264 6.60 -15.66 -15.06
C VAL A 264 7.47 -14.51 -15.56
N THR A 265 8.39 -14.00 -14.73
CA THR A 265 9.21 -12.84 -15.09
C THR A 265 10.71 -13.12 -15.02
N SER A 266 11.49 -12.37 -15.82
CA SER A 266 12.95 -12.41 -15.79
C SER A 266 13.57 -11.81 -14.53
N ARG A 267 12.74 -11.20 -13.66
CA ARG A 267 13.19 -10.77 -12.33
C ARG A 267 13.52 -11.98 -11.46
N ASP A 268 12.80 -13.08 -11.66
CA ASP A 268 12.82 -14.25 -10.78
C ASP A 268 13.51 -15.45 -11.41
N HIS A 269 13.45 -15.54 -12.74
CA HIS A 269 14.00 -16.65 -13.50
C HIS A 269 14.91 -16.15 -14.62
N LYS A 270 15.79 -17.01 -15.12
CA LYS A 270 16.60 -16.69 -16.29
C LYS A 270 15.71 -16.58 -17.52
N ASN A 271 16.07 -15.67 -18.43
CA ASN A 271 15.37 -15.48 -19.71
C ASN A 271 15.21 -16.79 -20.52
N SER A 272 16.16 -17.71 -20.44
CA SER A 272 16.12 -19.01 -21.12
C SER A 272 15.08 -19.98 -20.56
N ASP A 273 14.70 -19.80 -19.30
CA ASP A 273 13.95 -20.79 -18.51
C ASP A 273 12.46 -20.44 -18.39
N LEU A 274 12.09 -19.20 -18.76
CA LEU A 274 10.72 -18.66 -18.59
C LEU A 274 9.62 -19.60 -19.12
N LYS A 275 9.81 -20.18 -20.32
CA LYS A 275 8.84 -21.11 -20.93
C LYS A 275 8.72 -22.42 -20.15
N THR A 276 9.85 -22.93 -19.67
CA THR A 276 9.91 -24.16 -18.89
C THR A 276 9.17 -23.97 -17.57
N VAL A 277 9.47 -22.90 -16.83
CA VAL A 277 8.80 -22.54 -15.57
C VAL A 277 7.30 -22.31 -15.80
N ALA A 278 6.92 -21.56 -16.83
CA ALA A 278 5.51 -21.34 -17.14
C ALA A 278 4.77 -22.67 -17.43
N SER A 279 5.43 -23.61 -18.10
CA SER A 279 4.88 -24.95 -18.35
C SER A 279 4.73 -25.77 -17.07
N GLU A 280 5.67 -25.65 -16.13
CA GLU A 280 5.62 -26.32 -14.81
C GLU A 280 4.47 -25.76 -13.95
N VAL A 281 4.27 -24.45 -13.93
CA VAL A 281 3.15 -23.79 -13.25
C VAL A 281 1.80 -24.28 -13.82
N LEU A 282 1.68 -24.37 -15.15
CA LEU A 282 0.46 -24.90 -15.78
C LEU A 282 0.27 -26.41 -15.55
N ALA A 283 1.35 -27.18 -15.51
CA ALA A 283 1.28 -28.62 -15.18
C ALA A 283 0.81 -28.83 -13.73
N TYR A 284 1.30 -28.01 -12.80
CA TYR A 284 0.81 -27.95 -11.42
C TYR A 284 -0.71 -27.69 -11.40
N ALA A 285 -1.15 -26.60 -12.03
CA ALA A 285 -2.55 -26.20 -12.04
C ALA A 285 -3.47 -27.27 -12.65
N LYS A 286 -3.05 -27.86 -13.76
CA LYS A 286 -3.76 -28.96 -14.43
C LYS A 286 -3.89 -30.20 -13.55
N SER A 287 -2.84 -30.56 -12.83
CA SER A 287 -2.84 -31.75 -11.97
C SER A 287 -3.75 -31.60 -10.75
N LYS A 288 -3.83 -30.39 -10.20
CA LYS A 288 -4.62 -30.06 -9.00
C LYS A 288 -6.09 -29.81 -9.32
N GLY A 289 -6.36 -29.10 -10.42
CA GLY A 289 -7.69 -28.61 -10.77
C GLY A 289 -8.14 -27.43 -9.89
N PHE A 290 -9.14 -26.69 -10.38
CA PHE A 290 -9.57 -25.41 -9.79
C PHE A 290 -10.05 -25.54 -8.35
N CYS A 291 -10.85 -26.55 -8.03
CA CYS A 291 -11.39 -26.72 -6.67
C CYS A 291 -10.29 -26.91 -5.63
N THR A 292 -9.29 -27.76 -5.93
CA THR A 292 -8.15 -27.99 -5.03
C THR A 292 -7.33 -26.72 -4.84
N ILE A 293 -7.02 -25.99 -5.92
CA ILE A 293 -6.26 -24.73 -5.84
C ILE A 293 -7.04 -23.69 -5.02
N LEU A 294 -8.37 -23.65 -5.18
CA LEU A 294 -9.22 -22.76 -4.39
C LEU A 294 -9.24 -23.14 -2.91
N ASP A 295 -9.22 -24.42 -2.57
CA ASP A 295 -9.17 -24.86 -1.17
C ASP A 295 -7.79 -24.58 -0.54
N GLU A 296 -6.70 -24.72 -1.30
CA GLU A 296 -5.35 -24.29 -0.90
C GLU A 296 -5.29 -22.77 -0.67
N GLN A 297 -5.89 -21.97 -1.56
CA GLN A 297 -6.04 -20.52 -1.42
C GLN A 297 -6.78 -20.14 -0.12
N LYS A 298 -7.92 -20.79 0.16
CA LYS A 298 -8.69 -20.55 1.40
C LYS A 298 -7.88 -20.88 2.64
N ALA A 299 -7.13 -21.99 2.63
CA ALA A 299 -6.28 -22.36 3.75
C ALA A 299 -5.19 -21.32 4.00
N ALA A 300 -4.52 -20.84 2.93
CA ALA A 300 -3.49 -19.81 3.05
C ALA A 300 -4.06 -18.45 3.53
N TRP A 301 -5.25 -18.07 3.08
CA TRP A 301 -5.93 -16.85 3.57
C TRP A 301 -6.36 -16.98 5.02
N LYS A 302 -6.86 -18.15 5.42
CA LYS A 302 -7.17 -18.43 6.83
C LYS A 302 -5.95 -18.20 7.71
N GLU A 303 -4.76 -18.64 7.30
CA GLU A 303 -3.53 -18.38 8.05
C GLU A 303 -3.19 -16.89 8.12
N LYS A 304 -3.35 -16.12 7.05
CA LYS A 304 -3.19 -14.66 7.11
C LYS A 304 -4.16 -14.01 8.09
N TRP A 305 -5.43 -14.40 8.08
CA TRP A 305 -6.44 -13.89 9.01
C TRP A 305 -6.18 -14.32 10.46
N ASN A 306 -5.58 -15.50 10.70
CA ASN A 306 -5.21 -15.95 12.04
C ASN A 306 -4.20 -15.02 12.73
N HIS A 307 -3.37 -14.30 11.96
CA HIS A 307 -2.30 -13.42 12.47
C HIS A 307 -2.69 -11.94 12.50
N GLY A 308 -3.63 -11.52 11.64
CA GLY A 308 -3.89 -10.09 11.41
C GLY A 308 -5.34 -9.65 11.36
N ASP A 309 -6.34 -10.51 11.62
CA ASP A 309 -7.74 -10.07 11.65
C ASP A 309 -8.01 -9.04 12.76
N ILE A 310 -8.93 -8.13 12.46
CA ILE A 310 -9.53 -7.23 13.43
C ILE A 310 -11.04 -7.47 13.39
N ALA A 311 -11.59 -7.91 14.52
CA ALA A 311 -13.02 -8.12 14.68
C ALA A 311 -13.65 -6.91 15.37
N ILE A 312 -14.78 -6.43 14.84
CA ILE A 312 -15.56 -5.31 15.38
C ILE A 312 -17.02 -5.79 15.48
N GLU A 313 -17.59 -5.75 16.67
CA GLU A 313 -18.99 -6.05 16.91
C GLU A 313 -19.80 -4.76 17.10
N GLY A 314 -20.96 -4.67 16.46
CA GLY A 314 -21.89 -3.54 16.58
C GLY A 314 -21.89 -2.58 15.38
N ASP A 315 -20.83 -2.57 14.56
CA ASP A 315 -20.75 -1.76 13.34
C ASP A 315 -20.20 -2.57 12.15
N THR A 316 -21.10 -3.04 11.28
CA THR A 316 -20.73 -3.84 10.10
C THR A 316 -19.97 -3.02 9.05
N ALA A 317 -20.22 -1.71 8.95
CA ALA A 317 -19.54 -0.86 7.97
C ALA A 317 -18.07 -0.68 8.35
N ALA A 318 -17.80 -0.45 9.64
CA ALA A 318 -16.45 -0.40 10.21
C ALA A 318 -15.74 -1.75 10.08
N GLN A 319 -16.42 -2.87 10.37
CA GLN A 319 -15.88 -4.21 10.22
C GLN A 319 -15.49 -4.53 8.77
N GLN A 320 -16.34 -4.16 7.81
CA GLN A 320 -16.06 -4.36 6.39
C GLN A 320 -14.86 -3.52 5.94
N GLY A 321 -14.79 -2.25 6.36
CA GLY A 321 -13.68 -1.34 6.00
C GLY A 321 -12.32 -1.85 6.48
N ILE A 322 -12.19 -2.21 7.76
CA ILE A 322 -10.90 -2.68 8.27
C ILE A 322 -10.44 -3.99 7.62
N ARG A 323 -11.34 -4.95 7.41
CA ARG A 323 -10.98 -6.20 6.71
C ARG A 323 -10.63 -5.96 5.25
N TYR A 324 -11.31 -5.04 4.58
CA TYR A 324 -10.94 -4.65 3.22
C TYR A 324 -9.52 -4.10 3.13
N ASN A 325 -9.17 -3.22 4.07
CA ASN A 325 -7.85 -2.60 4.13
C ASN A 325 -6.74 -3.63 4.42
N ILE A 326 -6.96 -4.53 5.38
CA ILE A 326 -6.02 -5.64 5.70
C ILE A 326 -5.89 -6.61 4.53
N PHE A 327 -6.99 -6.91 3.84
CA PHE A 327 -7.02 -7.78 2.67
C PHE A 327 -6.14 -7.20 1.56
N GLN A 328 -6.36 -5.93 1.19
CA GLN A 328 -5.61 -5.27 0.11
C GLN A 328 -4.12 -5.06 0.43
N LEU A 329 -3.76 -4.79 1.69
CA LEU A 329 -2.35 -4.78 2.13
C LEU A 329 -1.67 -6.13 1.89
N ASN A 330 -2.34 -7.22 2.25
CA ASN A 330 -1.84 -8.59 2.04
C ASN A 330 -1.81 -9.02 0.57
N GLN A 331 -2.68 -8.45 -0.26
CA GLN A 331 -2.64 -8.65 -1.72
C GLN A 331 -1.49 -7.91 -2.40
N THR A 332 -1.10 -6.76 -1.83
CA THR A 332 -0.08 -5.89 -2.44
C THR A 332 1.33 -6.32 -2.06
N TYR A 333 1.56 -6.71 -0.80
CA TYR A 333 2.89 -7.11 -0.34
C TYR A 333 2.82 -8.24 0.69
N THR A 334 3.58 -9.30 0.41
CA THR A 334 3.65 -10.52 1.22
C THR A 334 4.95 -10.65 2.00
N GLY A 335 5.95 -9.78 1.74
CA GLY A 335 7.26 -9.85 2.39
C GLY A 335 8.23 -10.89 1.83
N GLN A 336 7.81 -11.68 0.84
CA GLN A 336 8.61 -12.78 0.28
C GLN A 336 9.75 -12.30 -0.65
N ASP A 337 9.67 -11.08 -1.17
CA ASP A 337 10.65 -10.51 -2.09
C ASP A 337 11.19 -9.18 -1.52
N GLU A 338 12.43 -9.22 -1.00
CA GLU A 338 13.14 -8.06 -0.46
C GLU A 338 13.49 -6.97 -1.49
N ARG A 339 13.28 -7.24 -2.78
CA ARG A 339 13.47 -6.28 -3.88
C ARG A 339 12.19 -5.46 -4.15
N LEU A 340 11.06 -5.87 -3.60
CA LEU A 340 9.78 -5.18 -3.77
C LEU A 340 9.49 -4.23 -2.60
N ASN A 341 8.62 -3.28 -2.89
CA ASN A 341 8.04 -2.36 -1.92
C ASN A 341 6.58 -2.10 -2.30
N ILE A 342 5.91 -1.18 -1.60
CA ILE A 342 4.47 -0.97 -1.68
C ILE A 342 4.19 0.37 -2.36
N GLY A 343 3.58 0.32 -3.54
CA GLY A 343 3.14 1.53 -4.25
C GLY A 343 1.90 2.16 -3.62
N PRO A 344 1.70 3.49 -3.71
CA PRO A 344 0.53 4.18 -3.14
C PRO A 344 -0.82 3.58 -3.55
N LYS A 345 -0.93 3.10 -4.79
CA LYS A 345 -2.13 2.40 -5.30
C LYS A 345 -1.97 0.90 -5.49
N GLY A 346 -0.90 0.30 -4.97
CA GLY A 346 -0.59 -1.13 -5.13
C GLY A 346 -0.69 -1.58 -6.58
N PHE A 347 -1.38 -2.70 -6.82
CA PHE A 347 -1.65 -3.24 -8.17
C PHE A 347 -3.06 -2.90 -8.68
N THR A 348 -3.55 -1.71 -8.36
CA THR A 348 -4.97 -1.36 -8.60
C THR A 348 -5.17 -0.18 -9.53
N GLY A 349 -4.09 0.48 -9.98
CA GLY A 349 -4.16 1.65 -10.85
C GLY A 349 -2.79 2.16 -11.25
N GLU A 350 -2.76 3.16 -12.12
CA GLU A 350 -1.51 3.68 -12.69
C GLU A 350 -0.96 4.92 -11.97
N LYS A 351 -1.83 5.73 -11.36
CA LYS A 351 -1.42 6.97 -10.67
C LYS A 351 -0.40 6.67 -9.57
N TYR A 352 0.60 7.56 -9.45
CA TYR A 352 1.82 7.42 -8.64
C TYR A 352 2.82 6.37 -9.12
N GLY A 353 2.55 5.70 -10.25
CA GLY A 353 3.49 4.81 -10.94
C GLY A 353 3.82 3.52 -10.19
N GLY A 354 3.07 3.14 -9.14
CA GLY A 354 3.38 1.98 -8.30
C GLY A 354 4.74 2.05 -7.58
N SER A 355 5.33 3.25 -7.49
CA SER A 355 6.68 3.50 -6.96
C SER A 355 6.72 3.51 -5.44
N THR A 356 7.92 3.44 -4.87
CA THR A 356 8.14 3.53 -3.42
C THR A 356 8.15 4.98 -2.94
N TYR A 357 7.46 5.27 -1.83
CA TYR A 357 7.40 6.57 -1.13
C TYR A 357 7.78 6.41 0.35
N TRP A 358 7.82 7.51 1.11
CA TRP A 358 8.02 7.51 2.58
C TRP A 358 6.86 6.87 3.35
N ASP A 359 5.71 6.71 2.70
CA ASP A 359 4.51 6.02 3.18
C ASP A 359 4.83 4.67 3.80
N THR A 360 5.73 3.90 3.19
CA THR A 360 6.11 2.57 3.64
C THR A 360 6.66 2.61 5.06
N GLU A 361 7.63 3.47 5.31
CA GLU A 361 8.30 3.57 6.60
C GLU A 361 7.41 4.22 7.67
N ALA A 362 6.61 5.21 7.29
CA ALA A 362 5.78 5.96 8.24
C ALA A 362 4.45 5.29 8.59
N TYR A 363 3.82 4.56 7.65
CA TYR A 363 2.43 4.07 7.80
C TYR A 363 2.26 2.57 7.60
N LEU A 364 3.10 1.91 6.79
CA LEU A 364 2.93 0.49 6.48
C LEU A 364 3.78 -0.42 7.36
N LEU A 365 4.99 0.00 7.71
CA LEU A 365 5.89 -0.77 8.58
C LEU A 365 5.24 -1.20 9.90
N PRO A 366 4.46 -0.36 10.61
CA PRO A 366 3.80 -0.79 11.85
C PRO A 366 2.87 -2.00 11.68
N PHE A 367 2.16 -2.09 10.55
CA PHE A 367 1.30 -3.22 10.23
C PHE A 367 2.14 -4.50 10.07
N TYR A 368 3.14 -4.48 9.17
CA TYR A 368 3.96 -5.66 8.91
C TYR A 368 4.84 -6.09 10.08
N LEU A 369 5.25 -5.15 10.95
CA LEU A 369 5.92 -5.47 12.22
C LEU A 369 5.02 -6.32 13.14
N SER A 370 3.71 -6.09 13.09
CA SER A 370 2.76 -6.63 14.05
C SER A 370 2.00 -7.84 13.53
N THR A 371 1.78 -7.96 12.22
CA THR A 371 0.86 -8.96 11.64
C THR A 371 1.54 -9.97 10.73
N SER A 372 2.87 -9.97 10.65
CA SER A 372 3.65 -10.83 9.76
C SER A 372 4.88 -11.39 10.46
N GLU A 373 5.51 -12.37 9.83
CA GLU A 373 6.80 -12.90 10.28
C GLU A 373 7.85 -11.78 10.36
N PRO A 374 8.80 -11.82 11.33
CA PRO A 374 9.75 -10.73 11.56
C PRO A 374 10.55 -10.31 10.32
N ASP A 375 10.85 -11.25 9.42
CA ASP A 375 11.61 -11.00 8.20
C ASP A 375 10.89 -10.07 7.22
N VAL A 376 9.56 -9.99 7.25
CA VAL A 376 8.77 -9.14 6.34
C VAL A 376 9.07 -7.66 6.57
N ALA A 377 8.96 -7.20 7.82
CA ALA A 377 9.28 -5.82 8.17
C ALA A 377 10.79 -5.53 7.99
N ARG A 378 11.65 -6.51 8.26
CA ARG A 378 13.10 -6.41 8.04
C ARG A 378 13.44 -6.18 6.57
N ASN A 379 12.77 -6.90 5.66
CA ASN A 379 12.98 -6.79 4.22
C ASN A 379 12.66 -5.38 3.68
N LEU A 380 11.63 -4.70 4.20
CA LEU A 380 11.33 -3.31 3.86
C LEU A 380 12.49 -2.36 4.21
N LEU A 381 13.22 -2.63 5.29
CA LEU A 381 14.38 -1.82 5.68
C LEU A 381 15.66 -2.21 4.91
N ILE A 382 15.84 -3.50 4.60
CA ILE A 382 16.94 -3.98 3.73
C ILE A 382 16.83 -3.34 2.35
N TYR A 383 15.61 -3.19 1.81
CA TYR A 383 15.35 -2.48 0.57
C TYR A 383 15.99 -1.07 0.59
N ARG A 384 15.80 -0.30 1.67
CA ARG A 384 16.43 1.03 1.81
C ARG A 384 17.95 0.95 1.96
N PHE A 385 18.47 -0.03 2.69
CA PHE A 385 19.92 -0.24 2.78
C PHE A 385 20.54 -0.53 1.42
N LYS A 386 19.94 -1.39 0.60
CA LYS A 386 20.42 -1.71 -0.76
C LYS A 386 20.43 -0.51 -1.70
N HIS A 387 19.59 0.49 -1.42
CA HIS A 387 19.52 1.74 -2.16
C HIS A 387 20.37 2.89 -1.56
N LEU A 388 21.16 2.63 -0.51
CA LEU A 388 21.98 3.66 0.14
C LEU A 388 22.93 4.37 -0.83
N GLN A 389 23.60 3.62 -1.72
CA GLN A 389 24.52 4.21 -2.71
C GLN A 389 23.78 5.17 -3.66
N LYS A 390 22.57 4.81 -4.10
CA LYS A 390 21.74 5.69 -4.93
C LYS A 390 21.23 6.92 -4.18
N ALA A 391 20.92 6.79 -2.89
CA ALA A 391 20.61 7.94 -2.05
C ALA A 391 21.79 8.90 -1.90
N ILE A 392 23.03 8.39 -1.86
CA ILE A 392 24.25 9.22 -1.89
C ILE A 392 24.38 9.94 -3.23
N GLU A 393 24.23 9.24 -4.36
CA GLU A 393 24.25 9.83 -5.71
C GLU A 393 23.17 10.93 -5.87
N ASN A 394 21.98 10.73 -5.32
CA ASN A 394 20.91 11.74 -5.33
C ASN A 394 21.33 13.01 -4.55
N ALA A 395 22.00 12.86 -3.42
CA ALA A 395 22.49 13.99 -2.64
C ALA A 395 23.64 14.72 -3.38
N GLU A 396 24.55 13.98 -4.01
CA GLU A 396 25.65 14.54 -4.79
C GLU A 396 25.17 15.41 -5.95
N LYS A 397 24.08 15.01 -6.63
CA LYS A 397 23.42 15.82 -7.68
C LYS A 397 22.95 17.19 -7.17
N LEU A 398 22.69 17.32 -5.88
CA LEU A 398 22.27 18.57 -5.22
C LEU A 398 23.42 19.28 -4.50
N GLY A 399 24.66 18.82 -4.67
CA GLY A 399 25.86 19.45 -4.12
C GLY A 399 26.24 19.00 -2.70
N PHE A 400 25.61 17.96 -2.16
CA PHE A 400 26.03 17.35 -0.90
C PHE A 400 27.23 16.42 -1.12
N THR A 401 28.05 16.23 -0.09
CA THR A 401 29.33 15.51 -0.21
C THR A 401 29.55 14.53 0.93
N ASN A 402 30.71 13.83 0.92
CA ASN A 402 31.19 12.98 2.01
C ASN A 402 30.22 11.84 2.38
N GLY A 403 29.48 11.29 1.40
CA GLY A 403 28.53 10.20 1.64
C GLY A 403 27.27 10.62 2.38
N ALA A 404 26.87 11.90 2.30
CA ALA A 404 25.52 12.32 2.65
C ALA A 404 24.51 11.58 1.77
N ALA A 405 23.47 11.01 2.38
CA ALA A 405 22.44 10.26 1.69
C ALA A 405 21.12 11.02 1.74
N LEU A 406 20.56 11.32 0.57
CA LEU A 406 19.20 11.82 0.39
C LEU A 406 18.39 10.74 -0.30
N TYR A 407 17.56 10.04 0.47
CA TYR A 407 16.63 9.09 -0.11
C TYR A 407 15.62 9.83 -1.00
N PRO A 408 15.22 9.23 -2.13
CA PRO A 408 14.30 9.85 -3.06
C PRO A 408 12.89 9.94 -2.49
N MET A 409 12.10 10.90 -2.97
CA MET A 409 10.66 10.96 -2.72
C MET A 409 9.95 9.81 -3.43
N VAL A 410 10.33 9.53 -4.68
CA VAL A 410 9.72 8.48 -5.52
C VAL A 410 10.80 7.61 -6.12
N THR A 411 10.70 6.29 -5.99
CA THR A 411 11.71 5.39 -6.58
C THR A 411 11.28 3.95 -6.82
N MET A 412 11.98 3.29 -7.75
CA MET A 412 11.97 1.82 -7.94
C MET A 412 13.31 1.15 -7.62
N ASN A 413 14.42 1.88 -7.76
CA ASN A 413 15.78 1.35 -7.74
C ASN A 413 16.75 2.19 -6.88
N GLY A 414 16.22 3.16 -6.12
CA GLY A 414 16.96 4.11 -5.30
C GLY A 414 17.21 5.47 -5.95
N GLU A 415 17.10 5.60 -7.27
CA GLU A 415 17.18 6.91 -7.93
C GLU A 415 15.89 7.70 -7.73
N GLU A 416 16.02 9.02 -7.61
CA GLU A 416 14.87 9.93 -7.61
C GLU A 416 14.10 9.84 -8.93
N CYS A 417 12.78 9.90 -8.84
CA CYS A 417 11.87 9.88 -9.99
C CYS A 417 10.90 11.07 -9.99
N HIS A 418 10.74 11.77 -8.86
CA HIS A 418 9.84 12.91 -8.76
C HIS A 418 10.36 14.15 -9.50
N ASN A 419 9.49 14.93 -10.13
CA ASN A 419 9.85 16.00 -11.07
C ASN A 419 9.26 17.39 -10.74
N GLU A 420 8.93 17.66 -9.48
CA GLU A 420 8.53 18.98 -8.98
C GLU A 420 9.48 19.42 -7.86
N TRP A 421 10.18 20.54 -8.05
CA TRP A 421 11.33 20.94 -7.21
C TRP A 421 10.95 21.15 -5.75
N GLU A 422 9.73 21.65 -5.50
CA GLU A 422 9.12 21.85 -4.18
C GLU A 422 8.97 20.56 -3.39
N ILE A 423 8.98 19.39 -4.04
CA ILE A 423 8.88 18.08 -3.40
C ILE A 423 10.20 17.32 -3.55
N THR A 424 10.70 17.20 -4.79
CA THR A 424 11.90 16.46 -5.16
C THR A 424 13.10 16.90 -4.33
N PHE A 425 13.31 18.21 -4.17
CA PHE A 425 14.49 18.74 -3.47
C PHE A 425 14.19 19.18 -2.04
N GLU A 426 12.95 19.53 -1.74
CA GLU A 426 12.60 20.26 -0.51
C GLU A 426 11.80 19.43 0.49
N GLU A 427 11.10 18.35 0.09
CA GLU A 427 10.34 17.47 1.00
C GLU A 427 11.23 16.43 1.69
N ILE A 428 12.25 16.92 2.37
CA ILE A 428 13.39 16.13 2.84
C ILE A 428 13.12 15.37 4.15
N HIS A 429 11.98 15.61 4.79
CA HIS A 429 11.57 14.92 6.03
C HIS A 429 11.44 13.40 5.85
N ARG A 430 11.27 12.92 4.61
CA ARG A 430 11.33 11.50 4.21
C ARG A 430 12.58 10.76 4.70
N ASN A 431 13.73 11.43 4.76
CA ASN A 431 14.95 10.87 5.34
C ASN A 431 14.75 10.53 6.83
N GLY A 432 14.03 11.39 7.55
CA GLY A 432 13.66 11.15 8.94
C GLY A 432 12.75 9.94 9.09
N ALA A 433 11.75 9.77 8.22
CA ALA A 433 10.85 8.62 8.26
C ALA A 433 11.61 7.29 8.17
N ILE A 434 12.62 7.20 7.30
CA ILE A 434 13.49 6.03 7.17
C ILE A 434 14.30 5.78 8.45
N ALA A 435 14.91 6.82 9.03
CA ALA A 435 15.64 6.68 10.29
C ALA A 435 14.72 6.22 11.45
N TYR A 436 13.50 6.77 11.51
CA TYR A 436 12.51 6.40 12.53
C TYR A 436 11.96 4.98 12.35
N ALA A 437 11.86 4.51 11.12
CA ALA A 437 11.52 3.12 10.80
C ALA A 437 12.58 2.13 11.29
N ILE A 438 13.88 2.43 11.12
CA ILE A 438 14.98 1.64 11.69
C ILE A 438 14.84 1.56 13.21
N PHE A 439 14.64 2.69 13.87
CA PHE A 439 14.42 2.75 15.32
C PHE A 439 13.20 1.93 15.75
N SER A 440 12.08 2.08 15.05
CA SER A 440 10.83 1.40 15.37
C SER A 440 10.94 -0.11 15.22
N TYR A 441 11.61 -0.59 14.16
CA TYR A 441 11.91 -2.01 13.98
C TYR A 441 12.72 -2.55 15.16
N ILE A 442 13.85 -1.93 15.49
CA ILE A 442 14.73 -2.40 16.58
C ILE A 442 14.01 -2.36 17.93
N ARG A 443 13.25 -1.29 18.20
CA ARG A 443 12.48 -1.13 19.43
C ARG A 443 11.43 -2.24 19.57
N TYR A 444 10.75 -2.58 18.48
CA TYR A 444 9.69 -3.59 18.47
C TYR A 444 10.27 -5.01 18.57
N THR A 445 11.16 -5.39 17.66
CA THR A 445 11.68 -6.77 17.55
C THR A 445 12.77 -7.09 18.56
N GLY A 446 13.53 -6.08 19.01
CA GLY A 446 14.76 -6.28 19.78
C GLY A 446 15.97 -6.72 18.93
N ASP A 447 15.84 -6.81 17.60
CA ASP A 447 16.93 -7.15 16.68
C ASP A 447 17.91 -5.98 16.54
N LYS A 448 18.78 -5.83 17.55
CA LYS A 448 19.85 -4.83 17.53
C LYS A 448 21.00 -5.19 16.59
N ARG A 449 21.11 -6.45 16.15
CA ARG A 449 22.16 -6.86 15.20
C ARG A 449 21.94 -6.19 13.84
N TYR A 450 20.68 -5.91 13.47
CA TYR A 450 20.33 -5.11 12.30
C TYR A 450 21.11 -3.78 12.19
N LEU A 451 21.42 -3.11 13.31
CA LEU A 451 22.24 -1.88 13.28
C LEU A 451 23.62 -2.14 12.66
N ALA A 452 24.30 -3.20 13.07
CA ALA A 452 25.65 -3.51 12.62
C ALA A 452 25.67 -4.09 11.20
N ASP A 453 24.67 -4.89 10.85
CA ASP A 453 24.61 -5.50 9.53
C ASP A 453 24.18 -4.48 8.44
N TYR A 454 23.29 -3.54 8.79
CA TYR A 454 22.66 -2.64 7.80
C TYR A 454 22.42 -1.21 8.32
N GLY A 455 21.64 -1.07 9.40
CA GLY A 455 20.99 0.19 9.76
C GLY A 455 21.95 1.35 10.05
N LEU A 456 23.11 1.07 10.62
CA LEU A 456 24.05 2.12 11.01
C LEU A 456 24.67 2.84 9.79
N GLU A 457 24.91 2.14 8.68
CA GLU A 457 25.40 2.79 7.45
C GLU A 457 24.36 3.79 6.89
N VAL A 458 23.08 3.42 6.94
CA VAL A 458 21.96 4.28 6.53
C VAL A 458 21.85 5.50 7.44
N LEU A 459 21.91 5.30 8.76
CA LEU A 459 21.82 6.36 9.76
C LEU A 459 22.98 7.37 9.65
N ILE A 460 24.21 6.89 9.39
CA ILE A 460 25.38 7.76 9.14
C ILE A 460 25.17 8.60 7.87
N GLY A 461 24.76 7.99 6.77
CA GLY A 461 24.49 8.70 5.52
C GLY A 461 23.42 9.79 5.68
N ILE A 462 22.31 9.48 6.36
CA ILE A 462 21.23 10.44 6.63
C ILE A 462 21.71 11.56 7.57
N SER A 463 22.47 11.25 8.61
CA SER A 463 23.00 12.25 9.56
C SER A 463 23.99 13.22 8.89
N ARG A 464 24.81 12.71 7.96
CA ARG A 464 25.69 13.54 7.11
C ARG A 464 24.90 14.49 6.22
N PHE A 465 23.78 14.04 5.65
CA PHE A 465 22.87 14.91 4.91
C PHE A 465 22.32 16.02 5.81
N TRP A 466 21.77 15.67 6.98
CA TRP A 466 21.20 16.67 7.89
C TRP A 466 22.22 17.71 8.34
N ALA A 467 23.44 17.27 8.66
CA ALA A 467 24.52 18.15 9.10
C ALA A 467 24.97 19.15 8.01
N GLN A 468 24.83 18.79 6.73
CA GLN A 468 25.15 19.66 5.59
C GLN A 468 23.94 20.51 5.15
N ARG A 469 22.72 20.08 5.46
CA ARG A 469 21.47 20.73 5.02
C ARG A 469 21.06 21.93 5.88
N VAL A 470 21.50 21.97 7.14
CA VAL A 470 21.26 23.10 8.05
C VAL A 470 22.24 24.24 7.80
N ASN A 471 21.84 25.46 8.14
CA ASN A 471 22.66 26.67 8.03
C ASN A 471 22.78 27.33 9.41
N TYR A 472 23.95 27.83 9.79
CA TYR A 472 24.04 28.67 10.99
C TYR A 472 23.59 30.10 10.65
N SER A 473 22.55 30.58 11.35
CA SER A 473 22.04 31.95 11.22
C SER A 473 22.76 32.85 12.22
N GLU A 474 23.52 33.82 11.72
CA GLU A 474 24.15 34.84 12.57
C GLU A 474 23.12 35.75 13.26
N ASP A 475 21.95 35.96 12.66
CA ASP A 475 20.89 36.76 13.28
C ASP A 475 20.26 36.02 14.47
N LYS A 476 19.91 34.74 14.29
CA LYS A 476 19.29 33.94 15.36
C LYS A 476 20.31 33.32 16.32
N GLN A 477 21.60 33.34 15.98
CA GLN A 477 22.67 32.61 16.68
C GLN A 477 22.32 31.12 16.90
N LYS A 478 21.74 30.51 15.86
CA LYS A 478 21.21 29.14 15.85
C LYS A 478 21.31 28.52 14.47
N TYR A 479 21.34 27.20 14.41
CA TYR A 479 21.13 26.45 13.17
C TYR A 479 19.66 26.51 12.75
N VAL A 480 19.44 26.88 11.50
CA VAL A 480 18.14 26.97 10.83
C VAL A 480 18.11 26.02 9.64
N MET A 481 16.91 25.74 9.13
CA MET A 481 16.73 24.96 7.91
C MET A 481 15.81 25.71 6.96
N LEU A 482 16.37 26.19 5.85
CA LEU A 482 15.67 27.08 4.92
C LEU A 482 15.22 26.33 3.66
N GLY A 483 14.13 26.79 3.03
CA GLY A 483 13.65 26.27 1.74
C GLY A 483 13.31 24.78 1.78
N VAL A 484 12.33 24.41 2.61
CA VAL A 484 11.85 23.03 2.77
C VAL A 484 10.35 22.94 2.53
N THR A 485 9.88 21.74 2.26
CA THR A 485 8.46 21.36 2.30
C THR A 485 8.29 20.32 3.41
N GLY A 486 7.36 20.55 4.32
CA GLY A 486 7.01 19.56 5.35
C GLY A 486 6.04 18.51 4.81
N PRO A 487 5.56 17.57 5.65
CA PRO A 487 4.45 16.69 5.28
C PRO A 487 3.22 17.46 4.77
N ASN A 488 3.00 18.68 5.25
CA ASN A 488 2.02 19.57 4.64
C ASN A 488 2.54 20.16 3.32
N GLU A 489 2.26 19.48 2.21
CA GLU A 489 2.64 19.93 0.87
C GLU A 489 1.93 21.22 0.41
N TYR A 490 0.98 21.76 1.19
CA TYR A 490 0.41 23.10 0.95
C TYR A 490 1.25 24.24 1.53
N GLU A 491 2.48 23.92 1.95
CA GLU A 491 3.49 24.87 2.37
C GLU A 491 4.80 24.51 1.66
N ASN A 492 5.14 25.26 0.61
CA ASN A 492 6.35 25.00 -0.18
C ASN A 492 7.40 26.09 0.04
N ASN A 493 8.67 25.70 -0.05
CA ASN A 493 9.81 26.60 0.13
C ASN A 493 9.78 27.39 1.45
N VAL A 494 9.24 26.77 2.51
CA VAL A 494 9.13 27.40 3.82
C VAL A 494 10.43 27.29 4.61
N ASN A 495 10.54 28.08 5.68
CA ASN A 495 11.72 28.09 6.55
C ASN A 495 11.37 27.53 7.91
N ASN A 496 12.29 26.72 8.44
CA ASN A 496 12.24 26.16 9.78
C ASN A 496 10.98 25.33 10.03
N ASN A 497 10.61 24.46 9.08
CA ASN A 497 9.52 23.51 9.32
C ASN A 497 9.82 22.70 10.58
N TRP A 498 8.96 22.78 11.60
CA TRP A 498 9.25 22.25 12.93
C TRP A 498 9.46 20.74 12.92
N TYR A 499 8.61 20.01 12.19
CA TYR A 499 8.73 18.55 12.08
C TYR A 499 10.07 18.15 11.43
N THR A 500 10.43 18.78 10.32
CA THR A 500 11.68 18.49 9.61
C THR A 500 12.91 18.75 10.48
N LEU A 501 12.93 19.89 11.18
CA LEU A 501 13.99 20.21 12.16
C LEU A 501 14.07 19.17 13.28
N LYS A 502 12.91 18.76 13.81
CA LYS A 502 12.83 17.78 14.90
C LYS A 502 13.34 16.41 14.45
N MET A 503 12.97 15.98 13.25
CA MET A 503 13.46 14.74 12.65
C MET A 503 14.97 14.79 12.39
N ALA A 504 15.51 15.91 11.93
CA ALA A 504 16.94 16.08 11.73
C ALA A 504 17.72 15.98 13.06
N GLN A 505 17.25 16.69 14.10
CA GLN A 505 17.83 16.63 15.45
C GLN A 505 17.80 15.19 15.99
N TRP A 506 16.61 14.58 15.98
CA TRP A 506 16.40 13.24 16.53
C TRP A 506 17.22 12.19 15.78
N THR A 507 17.32 12.28 14.45
CA THR A 507 18.11 11.31 13.66
C THR A 507 19.58 11.37 14.03
N MET A 508 20.18 12.57 14.14
CA MET A 508 21.57 12.70 14.54
C MET A 508 21.81 12.19 15.97
N GLN A 509 20.88 12.45 16.90
CA GLN A 509 20.94 11.92 18.26
C GLN A 509 20.90 10.39 18.28
N TYR A 510 19.92 9.79 17.60
CA TYR A 510 19.77 8.34 17.52
C TYR A 510 20.96 7.68 16.82
N THR A 511 21.53 8.30 15.79
CA THR A 511 22.74 7.81 15.13
C THR A 511 23.92 7.77 16.10
N MET A 512 24.13 8.82 16.92
CA MET A 512 25.18 8.82 17.93
C MET A 512 24.97 7.72 18.99
N GLU A 513 23.73 7.46 19.40
CA GLU A 513 23.39 6.34 20.29
C GLU A 513 23.69 4.97 19.64
N ALA A 514 23.31 4.80 18.37
CA ALA A 514 23.55 3.59 17.59
C ALA A 514 25.04 3.33 17.36
N ILE A 515 25.83 4.36 17.08
CA ILE A 515 27.30 4.28 16.99
C ILE A 515 27.86 3.77 18.31
N ASN A 516 27.48 4.39 19.43
CA ASN A 516 27.97 3.99 20.75
C ASN A 516 27.63 2.53 21.05
N TYR A 517 26.41 2.09 20.73
CA TYR A 517 26.00 0.70 20.89
C TYR A 517 26.87 -0.24 20.05
N VAL A 518 26.92 -0.07 18.72
CA VAL A 518 27.65 -0.97 17.81
C VAL A 518 29.13 -0.98 18.15
N LYS A 519 29.74 0.17 18.43
CA LYS A 519 31.14 0.28 18.84
C LYS A 519 31.45 -0.51 20.12
N GLN A 520 30.56 -0.49 21.11
CA GLN A 520 30.76 -1.18 22.39
C GLN A 520 30.46 -2.67 22.30
N THR A 521 29.45 -3.07 21.53
CA THR A 521 28.94 -4.46 21.54
C THR A 521 29.39 -5.30 20.35
N ILE A 522 29.74 -4.68 19.21
CA ILE A 522 30.08 -5.36 17.95
C ILE A 522 31.27 -4.64 17.27
N PRO A 523 32.45 -4.61 17.91
CA PRO A 523 33.58 -3.79 17.46
C PRO A 523 34.14 -4.19 16.08
N GLU A 524 34.03 -5.46 15.65
CA GLU A 524 34.47 -5.84 14.30
C GLU A 524 33.64 -5.17 13.20
N GLU A 525 32.31 -5.15 13.36
CA GLU A 525 31.41 -4.51 12.39
C GLU A 525 31.56 -2.99 12.42
N TRP A 526 31.81 -2.41 13.60
CA TRP A 526 32.14 -1.00 13.71
C TRP A 526 33.35 -0.63 12.85
N GLN A 527 34.45 -1.40 12.92
CA GLN A 527 35.64 -1.16 12.10
C GLN A 527 35.36 -1.30 10.60
N ARG A 528 34.54 -2.28 10.21
CA ARG A 528 34.08 -2.43 8.82
C ARG A 528 33.31 -1.18 8.35
N ILE A 529 32.36 -0.71 9.15
CA ILE A 529 31.52 0.47 8.83
C ILE A 529 32.38 1.72 8.72
N VAL A 530 33.28 1.98 9.68
CA VAL A 530 34.19 3.13 9.65
C VAL A 530 35.06 3.12 8.40
N THR A 531 35.65 1.97 8.07
CA THR A 531 36.50 1.82 6.89
C THR A 531 35.71 2.02 5.59
N LYS A 532 34.53 1.40 5.48
CA LYS A 532 33.70 1.48 4.27
C LYS A 532 33.14 2.88 4.02
N SER A 533 32.70 3.56 5.09
CA SER A 533 32.04 4.87 5.00
C SER A 533 33.01 6.06 5.12
N ASN A 534 34.31 5.81 5.33
CA ASN A 534 35.31 6.81 5.67
C ASN A 534 34.85 7.72 6.82
N PHE A 535 34.29 7.14 7.89
CA PHE A 535 33.71 7.89 9.00
C PHE A 535 34.78 8.49 9.90
N VAL A 536 34.76 9.83 10.06
CA VAL A 536 35.70 10.56 10.92
C VAL A 536 35.01 10.85 12.26
N GLU A 537 35.11 9.88 13.18
CA GLU A 537 34.32 9.87 14.41
C GLU A 537 34.42 11.16 15.24
N SER A 538 35.63 11.67 15.49
CA SER A 538 35.83 12.85 16.33
C SER A 538 35.14 14.10 15.76
N ASP A 539 35.21 14.28 14.46
CA ASP A 539 34.82 15.51 13.78
C ASP A 539 33.32 15.49 13.50
N GLU A 540 32.82 14.36 12.98
CA GLU A 540 31.42 14.21 12.62
C GLU A 540 30.52 14.20 13.86
N ILE A 541 30.85 13.43 14.90
CA ILE A 541 30.05 13.38 16.15
C ILE A 541 30.04 14.74 16.84
N SER A 542 31.21 15.41 16.94
CA SER A 542 31.30 16.74 17.55
C SER A 542 30.44 17.76 16.79
N ASN A 543 30.47 17.72 15.46
CA ASN A 543 29.64 18.59 14.64
C ASN A 543 28.13 18.31 14.81
N TRP A 544 27.72 17.04 14.76
CA TRP A 544 26.31 16.65 14.95
C TRP A 544 25.79 17.06 16.31
N LYS A 545 26.57 16.85 17.37
CA LYS A 545 26.23 17.30 18.73
C LYS A 545 26.05 18.82 18.78
N ARG A 546 27.00 19.58 18.24
CA ARG A 546 26.93 21.06 18.18
C ARG A 546 25.68 21.53 17.46
N ILE A 547 25.33 20.90 16.34
CA ILE A 547 24.10 21.22 15.59
C ILE A 547 22.88 20.93 16.46
N CYS A 548 22.75 19.72 17.02
CA CYS A 548 21.59 19.31 17.81
C CYS A 548 21.32 20.23 19.01
N GLU A 549 22.36 20.70 19.68
CA GLU A 549 22.27 21.62 20.83
C GLU A 549 21.90 23.06 20.44
N ASN A 550 22.04 23.42 19.16
CA ASN A 550 21.89 24.79 18.68
C ASN A 550 20.89 24.95 17.52
N LEU A 551 19.98 24.00 17.30
CA LEU A 551 18.88 24.15 16.35
C LEU A 551 17.84 25.18 16.85
N TYR A 552 17.32 25.96 15.92
CA TYR A 552 16.19 26.85 16.13
C TYR A 552 14.89 26.07 15.92
N PHE A 553 13.94 26.19 16.85
CA PHE A 553 12.58 25.64 16.72
C PHE A 553 11.57 26.78 16.84
N PRO A 554 10.73 27.02 15.83
CA PRO A 554 9.76 28.10 15.91
C PRO A 554 8.62 27.74 16.87
N TYR A 555 8.26 28.67 17.75
CA TYR A 555 7.31 28.45 18.84
C TYR A 555 6.56 29.74 19.18
N ASP A 556 5.25 29.65 19.38
CA ASP A 556 4.44 30.78 19.84
C ASP A 556 4.22 30.72 21.35
N GLN A 557 4.85 31.64 22.07
CA GLN A 557 4.74 31.72 23.54
C GLN A 557 3.32 32.05 24.01
N LYS A 558 2.52 32.75 23.21
CA LYS A 558 1.17 33.16 23.61
C LYS A 558 0.19 31.99 23.62
N ARG A 559 0.22 31.14 22.59
CA ARG A 559 -0.64 29.96 22.46
C ARG A 559 0.00 28.69 22.99
N GLU A 560 1.30 28.75 23.30
CA GLU A 560 2.12 27.63 23.75
C GLU A 560 2.12 26.44 22.77
N VAL A 561 2.21 26.76 21.47
CA VAL A 561 2.22 25.79 20.36
C VAL A 561 3.51 25.87 19.55
N PHE A 562 3.94 24.73 19.00
CA PHE A 562 4.99 24.70 17.99
C PHE A 562 4.45 25.32 16.72
N LEU A 563 5.22 26.16 16.07
CA LEU A 563 4.83 26.71 14.78
C LEU A 563 5.27 25.75 13.68
N GLN A 564 4.36 25.44 12.77
CA GLN A 564 4.63 24.55 11.65
C GLN A 564 5.83 25.04 10.83
N GLN A 565 5.98 26.36 10.63
CA GLN A 565 7.12 27.03 10.03
C GLN A 565 7.19 28.49 10.50
N ASP A 566 8.32 29.18 10.24
CA ASP A 566 8.39 30.64 10.41
C ASP A 566 7.35 31.33 9.51
N GLY A 567 6.67 32.36 10.05
CA GLY A 567 5.64 33.14 9.33
C GLY A 567 4.24 32.50 9.28
N PHE A 568 4.04 31.30 9.83
CA PHE A 568 2.71 30.64 9.81
C PHE A 568 1.61 31.51 10.45
N LEU A 569 1.91 32.23 11.53
CA LEU A 569 0.93 33.07 12.23
C LEU A 569 0.56 34.37 11.49
N ASP A 570 1.31 34.75 10.45
CA ASP A 570 0.99 35.93 9.63
C ASP A 570 -0.13 35.63 8.61
N LYS A 571 -0.47 34.35 8.43
CA LYS A 571 -1.58 33.91 7.59
C LYS A 571 -2.91 34.27 8.23
N GLU A 572 -3.96 34.36 7.41
CA GLU A 572 -5.32 34.55 7.89
C GLU A 572 -5.86 33.23 8.46
N LEU A 573 -5.63 33.01 9.75
CA LEU A 573 -6.01 31.77 10.44
C LEU A 573 -7.53 31.63 10.51
N LYS A 574 -8.09 30.68 9.75
CA LYS A 574 -9.50 30.34 9.70
C LYS A 574 -9.69 28.83 9.73
N PRO A 575 -10.72 28.31 10.42
CA PRO A 575 -11.02 26.89 10.39
C PRO A 575 -11.57 26.47 9.02
N VAL A 576 -11.41 25.20 8.66
CA VAL A 576 -11.91 24.59 7.42
C VAL A 576 -13.42 24.76 7.26
N SER A 577 -14.17 24.87 8.36
CA SER A 577 -15.61 25.17 8.35
C SER A 577 -15.97 26.49 7.65
N ASN A 578 -15.00 27.36 7.39
CA ASN A 578 -15.20 28.61 6.68
C ASN A 578 -14.99 28.49 5.16
N ILE A 579 -14.51 27.35 4.67
CA ILE A 579 -14.42 27.06 3.23
C ILE A 579 -15.83 26.68 2.74
N PRO A 580 -16.38 27.35 1.70
CA PRO A 580 -17.64 26.92 1.08
C PRO A 580 -17.54 25.47 0.58
N ALA A 581 -18.59 24.67 0.76
CA ALA A 581 -18.58 23.25 0.40
C ALA A 581 -18.29 23.02 -1.09
N GLU A 582 -18.75 23.91 -1.96
CA GLU A 582 -18.50 23.93 -3.40
C GLU A 582 -17.05 24.22 -3.79
N GLU A 583 -16.22 24.69 -2.85
CA GLU A 583 -14.79 24.92 -3.04
C GLU A 583 -13.93 23.77 -2.49
N THR A 584 -14.54 22.71 -1.93
CA THR A 584 -13.83 21.53 -1.40
C THR A 584 -13.92 20.34 -2.38
N PRO A 585 -12.82 19.60 -2.63
CA PRO A 585 -11.47 19.79 -2.09
C PRO A 585 -10.72 20.95 -2.77
N ILE A 586 -9.96 21.72 -1.99
CA ILE A 586 -9.32 22.95 -2.47
C ILE A 586 -8.29 22.69 -3.58
N ASN A 587 -7.64 21.52 -3.63
CA ASN A 587 -6.75 21.14 -4.73
C ASN A 587 -7.43 21.04 -6.11
N LYS A 588 -8.76 20.91 -6.16
CA LYS A 588 -9.55 20.86 -7.41
C LYS A 588 -10.18 22.21 -7.76
N HIS A 589 -10.28 23.13 -6.79
CA HIS A 589 -11.08 24.37 -6.94
C HIS A 589 -10.28 25.66 -6.78
N TRP A 590 -9.13 25.63 -6.12
CA TRP A 590 -8.30 26.81 -5.87
C TRP A 590 -7.05 26.82 -6.75
N SER A 591 -6.57 28.02 -7.07
CA SER A 591 -5.24 28.17 -7.65
C SER A 591 -4.17 27.82 -6.61
N TRP A 592 -3.05 27.25 -7.06
CA TRP A 592 -1.98 26.79 -6.16
C TRP A 592 -1.46 27.90 -5.25
N ASP A 593 -1.31 29.13 -5.76
CA ASP A 593 -0.89 30.28 -4.96
C ASP A 593 -1.87 30.63 -3.82
N ARG A 594 -3.17 30.39 -4.00
CA ARG A 594 -4.21 30.60 -2.98
C ARG A 594 -4.10 29.55 -1.90
N ILE A 595 -3.84 28.30 -2.27
CA ILE A 595 -3.59 27.20 -1.33
C ILE A 595 -2.35 27.54 -0.49
N LEU A 596 -1.22 27.84 -1.12
CA LEU A 596 0.06 28.08 -0.43
C LEU A 596 0.03 29.25 0.56
N ARG A 597 -0.64 30.36 0.23
CA ARG A 597 -0.71 31.50 1.16
C ARG A 597 -1.80 31.35 2.23
N SER A 598 -2.68 30.36 2.13
CA SER A 598 -3.72 30.10 3.12
C SER A 598 -3.15 29.42 4.37
N CYS A 599 -3.96 29.30 5.42
CA CYS A 599 -3.60 28.56 6.64
C CYS A 599 -3.99 27.07 6.57
N TYR A 600 -4.55 26.61 5.46
CA TYR A 600 -5.10 25.26 5.37
C TYR A 600 -4.00 24.22 5.16
N ILE A 601 -4.15 23.11 5.86
CA ILE A 601 -3.13 22.07 5.99
C ILE A 601 -3.62 20.81 5.28
N LYS A 602 -2.84 20.30 4.33
CA LYS A 602 -3.17 19.07 3.58
C LYS A 602 -3.27 17.86 4.50
N GLN A 603 -2.27 17.68 5.36
CA GLN A 603 -2.11 16.52 6.24
C GLN A 603 -1.29 16.84 7.50
N ALA A 604 -1.26 15.90 8.45
CA ALA A 604 -0.52 16.05 9.70
C ALA A 604 0.96 16.42 9.46
N ASP A 605 1.41 17.54 10.04
CA ASP A 605 2.78 18.04 9.99
C ASP A 605 3.38 18.14 11.41
N VAL A 606 3.04 19.19 12.18
CA VAL A 606 3.37 19.25 13.61
C VAL A 606 2.77 18.04 14.36
N LEU A 607 1.55 17.65 14.00
CA LEU A 607 0.89 16.48 14.59
C LEU A 607 1.56 15.16 14.22
N GLN A 608 2.21 15.06 13.04
CA GLN A 608 3.03 13.90 12.66
C GLN A 608 4.25 13.77 13.59
N GLY A 609 4.94 14.87 13.84
CA GLY A 609 6.08 14.89 14.76
C GLY A 609 5.69 14.58 16.20
N LEU A 610 4.57 15.16 16.66
CA LEU A 610 4.04 14.87 17.99
C LEU A 610 3.61 13.40 18.14
N TYR A 611 3.12 12.76 17.08
CA TYR A 611 2.83 11.33 17.09
C TYR A 611 4.10 10.49 17.23
N PHE A 612 5.16 10.79 16.47
CA PHE A 612 6.43 10.05 16.58
C PHE A 612 7.14 10.24 17.93
N PHE A 613 7.05 11.43 18.52
CA PHE A 613 7.78 11.82 19.73
C PHE A 613 6.85 12.09 20.91
N GLU A 614 5.68 11.45 20.94
CA GLU A 614 4.64 11.71 21.94
C GLU A 614 5.08 11.47 23.38
N ASP A 615 6.13 10.69 23.61
CA ASP A 615 6.73 10.39 24.91
C ASP A 615 7.64 11.53 25.42
N GLN A 616 8.02 12.48 24.56
CA GLN A 616 8.84 13.64 24.89
C GLN A 616 8.03 14.86 25.29
N TYR A 617 6.70 14.81 25.16
CA TYR A 617 5.82 15.95 25.40
C TYR A 617 4.70 15.60 26.38
N GLU A 618 4.36 16.58 27.21
CA GLU A 618 3.20 16.47 28.08
C GLU A 618 1.90 16.37 27.26
N LYS A 619 0.92 15.65 27.79
CA LYS A 619 -0.40 15.50 27.18
C LYS A 619 -1.05 16.86 26.86
N GLU A 620 -0.87 17.85 27.73
CA GLU A 620 -1.41 19.20 27.52
C GLU A 620 -0.75 19.94 26.35
N THR A 621 0.57 19.78 26.18
CA THR A 621 1.29 20.33 25.02
C THR A 621 0.77 19.70 23.73
N ILE A 622 0.57 18.38 23.72
CA ILE A 622 -0.03 17.68 22.58
C ILE A 622 -1.44 18.22 22.30
N LYS A 623 -2.25 18.39 23.34
CA LYS A 623 -3.62 18.89 23.24
C LYS A 623 -3.68 20.28 22.61
N ARG A 624 -2.87 21.23 23.09
CA ARG A 624 -2.85 22.60 22.54
C ARG A 624 -2.48 22.63 21.05
N ASN A 625 -1.49 21.84 20.63
CA ASN A 625 -1.12 21.74 19.23
C ASN A 625 -2.21 21.07 18.39
N TYR A 626 -2.84 20.01 18.91
CA TYR A 626 -3.95 19.33 18.25
C TYR A 626 -5.14 20.27 18.01
N ASP A 627 -5.61 20.94 19.06
CA ASP A 627 -6.73 21.88 18.98
C ASP A 627 -6.41 23.11 18.11
N PHE A 628 -5.14 23.46 17.95
CA PHE A 628 -4.71 24.53 17.06
C PHE A 628 -4.70 24.09 15.59
N TYR A 629 -4.13 22.92 15.28
CA TYR A 629 -3.90 22.51 13.89
C TYR A 629 -5.04 21.73 13.25
N GLU A 630 -5.74 20.89 14.00
CA GLU A 630 -6.82 20.05 13.46
C GLU A 630 -7.92 20.88 12.78
N PRO A 631 -8.43 21.98 13.36
CA PRO A 631 -9.47 22.78 12.71
C PRO A 631 -9.06 23.42 11.38
N MET A 632 -7.77 23.51 11.09
CA MET A 632 -7.22 24.05 9.84
C MET A 632 -6.82 22.95 8.84
N THR A 633 -7.00 21.67 9.17
CA THR A 633 -6.58 20.54 8.33
C THR A 633 -7.72 20.09 7.42
N VAL A 634 -7.50 20.10 6.09
CA VAL A 634 -8.52 19.73 5.08
C VAL A 634 -8.56 18.23 4.80
N HIS A 635 -7.53 17.48 5.23
CA HIS A 635 -7.43 16.03 5.03
C HIS A 635 -7.44 15.59 3.55
N GLU A 636 -6.87 16.41 2.65
CA GLU A 636 -6.76 16.13 1.20
C GLU A 636 -5.61 15.16 0.84
N SER A 637 -5.10 14.47 1.85
CA SER A 637 -4.24 13.29 1.72
C SER A 637 -4.86 12.15 2.49
N SER A 638 -4.89 10.96 1.88
CA SER A 638 -5.37 9.73 2.51
C SER A 638 -4.58 9.35 3.78
N LEU A 639 -3.36 9.87 3.94
CA LEU A 639 -2.50 9.67 5.11
C LEU A 639 -2.91 10.53 6.32
N SER A 640 -3.76 11.55 6.14
CA SER A 640 -4.02 12.56 7.18
C SER A 640 -4.91 12.04 8.33
N ALA A 641 -6.04 11.42 8.00
CA ALA A 641 -7.09 11.11 8.97
C ALA A 641 -6.62 10.13 10.06
N CYS A 642 -5.78 9.15 9.72
CA CYS A 642 -5.32 8.14 10.68
C CYS A 642 -4.50 8.75 11.83
N ILE A 643 -3.57 9.67 11.55
CA ILE A 643 -2.78 10.34 12.59
C ILE A 643 -3.68 11.19 13.48
N HIS A 644 -4.65 11.90 12.89
CA HIS A 644 -5.62 12.67 13.66
C HIS A 644 -6.51 11.79 14.54
N SER A 645 -6.88 10.59 14.07
CA SER A 645 -7.60 9.58 14.85
C SER A 645 -6.77 9.10 16.05
N ILE A 646 -5.51 8.73 15.83
CA ILE A 646 -4.59 8.26 16.89
C ILE A 646 -4.34 9.34 17.95
N MET A 647 -4.16 10.58 17.51
CA MET A 647 -3.91 11.70 18.43
C MET A 647 -5.18 12.07 19.21
N ALA A 648 -6.36 12.08 18.58
CA ALA A 648 -7.64 12.24 19.28
C ALA A 648 -7.85 11.16 20.34
N ALA A 649 -7.57 9.90 19.99
CA ALA A 649 -7.62 8.76 20.91
C ALA A 649 -6.75 8.99 22.16
N LYS A 650 -5.48 9.37 21.95
CA LYS A 650 -4.55 9.67 23.05
C LYS A 650 -5.04 10.82 23.95
N LEU A 651 -5.72 11.79 23.35
CA LEU A 651 -6.28 12.93 24.07
C LEU A 651 -7.57 12.60 24.83
N GLY A 652 -8.20 11.46 24.56
CA GLY A 652 -9.51 11.08 25.12
C GLY A 652 -10.69 11.69 24.35
N ASP A 653 -10.45 12.18 23.13
CA ASP A 653 -11.51 12.64 22.23
C ASP A 653 -12.03 11.50 21.38
N GLU A 654 -12.79 10.61 22.03
CA GLU A 654 -13.29 9.37 21.45
C GLU A 654 -14.15 9.63 20.20
N LYS A 655 -14.95 10.70 20.23
CA LYS A 655 -15.85 11.06 19.14
C LYS A 655 -15.08 11.45 17.88
N ARG A 656 -14.16 12.42 17.95
CA ARG A 656 -13.36 12.81 16.77
C ARG A 656 -12.47 11.66 16.31
N SER A 657 -11.92 10.90 17.24
CA SER A 657 -11.11 9.71 16.91
C SER A 657 -11.89 8.71 16.06
N TYR A 658 -13.15 8.44 16.41
CA TYR A 658 -14.04 7.56 15.66
C TYR A 658 -14.42 8.11 14.28
N GLU A 659 -14.74 9.41 14.19
CA GLU A 659 -15.11 10.07 12.93
C GLU A 659 -13.96 10.00 11.92
N PHE A 660 -12.71 10.26 12.35
CA PHE A 660 -11.52 10.12 11.51
C PHE A 660 -11.21 8.67 11.13
N TYR A 661 -11.42 7.72 12.04
CA TYR A 661 -11.26 6.31 11.71
C TYR A 661 -12.23 5.89 10.61
N LEU A 662 -13.51 6.30 10.71
CA LEU A 662 -14.52 5.88 9.74
C LEU A 662 -14.20 6.41 8.34
N SER A 663 -13.81 7.68 8.22
CA SER A 663 -13.40 8.26 6.93
C SER A 663 -12.16 7.59 6.33
N ALA A 664 -11.17 7.22 7.15
CA ALA A 664 -9.99 6.49 6.69
C ALA A 664 -10.34 5.04 6.26
N SER A 665 -11.14 4.33 7.07
CA SER A 665 -11.43 2.90 6.87
C SER A 665 -12.28 2.60 5.64
N ARG A 666 -13.08 3.58 5.21
CA ARG A 666 -14.00 3.44 4.07
C ARG A 666 -13.70 4.41 2.93
N LEU A 667 -12.49 5.00 2.93
CA LEU A 667 -12.06 6.00 1.94
C LEU A 667 -12.36 5.53 0.51
N ASP A 668 -11.90 4.34 0.16
CA ASP A 668 -12.08 3.78 -1.19
C ASP A 668 -13.47 3.17 -1.42
N LEU A 669 -14.05 2.53 -0.39
CA LEU A 669 -15.36 1.86 -0.52
C LEU A 669 -16.51 2.84 -0.74
N ASP A 670 -16.41 4.04 -0.16
CA ASP A 670 -17.43 5.09 -0.25
C ASP A 670 -16.97 6.27 -1.15
N ASP A 671 -15.79 6.16 -1.76
CA ASP A 671 -15.15 7.15 -2.66
C ASP A 671 -15.15 8.57 -2.05
N TYR A 672 -14.58 8.70 -0.85
CA TYR A 672 -14.56 9.96 -0.09
C TYR A 672 -13.80 11.06 -0.83
N ASN A 673 -12.68 10.73 -1.48
CA ASN A 673 -11.83 11.68 -2.20
C ASN A 673 -12.26 11.92 -3.67
N SER A 674 -13.25 11.15 -4.16
CA SER A 674 -13.72 11.21 -5.55
C SER A 674 -12.57 11.01 -6.56
N ASP A 675 -11.77 9.97 -6.32
CA ASP A 675 -10.62 9.57 -7.14
C ASP A 675 -10.28 8.06 -7.02
N SER A 676 -11.16 7.24 -6.45
CA SER A 676 -10.98 5.78 -6.40
C SER A 676 -11.10 5.11 -7.77
N ASP A 677 -11.58 5.83 -8.81
CA ASP A 677 -11.54 5.37 -10.21
C ASP A 677 -10.12 5.24 -10.76
N GLU A 678 -9.14 5.93 -10.16
CA GLU A 678 -7.72 5.88 -10.53
C GLU A 678 -6.94 4.75 -9.84
N GLY A 679 -7.61 3.98 -8.96
CA GLY A 679 -7.03 2.93 -8.12
C GLY A 679 -7.17 3.24 -6.61
N LEU A 680 -6.99 2.23 -5.77
CA LEU A 680 -7.12 2.29 -4.32
C LEU A 680 -6.03 3.12 -3.65
N HIS A 681 -6.23 3.52 -2.39
CA HIS A 681 -5.24 4.22 -1.57
C HIS A 681 -4.54 3.26 -0.61
N VAL A 682 -3.79 2.30 -1.16
CA VAL A 682 -3.18 1.17 -0.43
C VAL A 682 -2.29 1.64 0.73
N THR A 683 -1.51 2.71 0.57
CA THR A 683 -0.64 3.19 1.66
C THR A 683 -1.43 3.69 2.88
N SER A 684 -2.62 4.26 2.67
CA SER A 684 -3.50 4.72 3.76
C SER A 684 -4.16 3.58 4.55
N MET A 685 -4.22 2.38 3.97
CA MET A 685 -4.81 1.20 4.62
C MET A 685 -4.02 0.78 5.85
N GLY A 686 -2.69 0.97 5.86
CA GLY A 686 -1.87 0.78 7.06
C GLY A 686 -2.24 1.76 8.18
N GLY A 687 -2.51 3.02 7.82
CA GLY A 687 -3.01 4.04 8.75
C GLY A 687 -4.36 3.67 9.39
N THR A 688 -5.26 3.01 8.64
CA THR A 688 -6.52 2.51 9.20
C THR A 688 -6.27 1.47 10.30
N TRP A 689 -5.38 0.51 10.04
CA TRP A 689 -4.98 -0.48 11.05
C TRP A 689 -4.33 0.20 12.28
N MET A 690 -3.45 1.18 12.06
CA MET A 690 -2.83 1.95 13.14
C MET A 690 -3.87 2.68 14.00
N SER A 691 -4.94 3.21 13.40
CA SER A 691 -6.01 3.91 14.13
C SER A 691 -6.69 3.01 15.16
N ILE A 692 -6.86 1.72 14.85
CA ILE A 692 -7.40 0.74 15.83
C ILE A 692 -6.33 0.33 16.83
N VAL A 693 -5.16 -0.12 16.39
CA VAL A 693 -4.18 -0.74 17.29
C VAL A 693 -3.48 0.31 18.16
N GLN A 694 -3.04 1.41 17.55
CA GLN A 694 -2.34 2.49 18.23
C GLN A 694 -3.27 3.61 18.72
N GLY A 695 -4.41 3.83 18.07
CA GLY A 695 -5.44 4.74 18.57
C GLY A 695 -6.30 4.06 19.65
N PHE A 696 -7.30 3.29 19.23
CA PHE A 696 -8.31 2.71 20.15
C PHE A 696 -7.74 1.69 21.14
N GLY A 697 -6.77 0.88 20.74
CA GLY A 697 -6.06 -0.07 21.60
C GLY A 697 -4.99 0.59 22.47
N GLY A 698 -4.61 1.84 22.15
CA GLY A 698 -3.56 2.58 22.83
C GLY A 698 -2.19 1.88 22.83
N MET A 699 -1.93 1.02 21.84
CA MET A 699 -0.70 0.21 21.79
C MET A 699 0.53 1.10 21.61
N ARG A 700 1.53 0.94 22.49
CA ARG A 700 2.87 1.56 22.40
C ARG A 700 3.95 0.58 22.86
N ILE A 701 5.21 0.89 22.56
CA ILE A 701 6.35 0.25 23.22
C ILE A 701 6.91 1.21 24.26
N LYS A 702 6.82 0.84 25.55
CA LYS A 702 7.38 1.60 26.68
C LYS A 702 8.33 0.69 27.46
N ASN A 703 9.55 1.14 27.75
CA ASN A 703 10.53 0.38 28.53
C ASN A 703 10.75 -1.06 27.99
N ASN A 704 10.80 -1.23 26.66
CA ASN A 704 10.87 -2.52 25.96
C ASN A 704 9.69 -3.49 26.20
N MET A 705 8.57 -3.01 26.76
CA MET A 705 7.33 -3.77 26.93
C MET A 705 6.23 -3.20 26.04
N LEU A 706 5.32 -4.07 25.60
CA LEU A 706 4.04 -3.62 25.05
C LEU A 706 3.25 -2.88 26.13
N SER A 707 2.64 -1.77 25.75
CA SER A 707 1.78 -0.95 26.59
C SER A 707 0.45 -0.75 25.91
N PHE A 708 -0.64 -0.91 26.64
CA PHE A 708 -2.01 -0.69 26.17
C PHE A 708 -2.75 0.26 27.09
N ASN A 709 -3.49 1.19 26.49
CA ASN A 709 -4.43 2.06 27.18
C ASN A 709 -5.67 2.23 26.30
N PRO A 710 -6.49 1.17 26.20
CA PRO A 710 -7.59 1.15 25.25
C PRO A 710 -8.77 2.01 25.72
N PHE A 711 -9.59 2.45 24.78
CA PHE A 711 -10.95 2.92 25.03
C PHE A 711 -11.92 2.25 24.06
N MET A 712 -13.22 2.30 24.37
CA MET A 712 -14.27 1.69 23.55
C MET A 712 -15.03 2.76 22.76
N PRO A 713 -14.99 2.77 21.42
CA PRO A 713 -15.87 3.63 20.64
C PRO A 713 -17.35 3.37 20.96
N GLU A 714 -18.14 4.44 21.13
CA GLU A 714 -19.54 4.35 21.62
C GLU A 714 -20.44 3.40 20.80
N LYS A 715 -20.22 3.35 19.48
CA LYS A 715 -21.00 2.50 18.55
C LYS A 715 -20.63 1.02 18.61
N TRP A 716 -19.47 0.68 19.17
CA TRP A 716 -18.96 -0.68 19.21
C TRP A 716 -19.37 -1.38 20.49
N LYS A 717 -19.68 -2.67 20.38
CA LYS A 717 -19.91 -3.54 21.53
C LYS A 717 -18.61 -4.14 22.02
N SER A 718 -17.77 -4.56 21.08
CA SER A 718 -16.45 -5.10 21.32
C SER A 718 -15.59 -4.89 20.07
N PHE A 719 -14.27 -4.88 20.25
CA PHE A 719 -13.34 -5.09 19.16
C PHE A 719 -12.14 -5.91 19.62
N SER A 720 -11.53 -6.63 18.69
CA SER A 720 -10.31 -7.37 18.95
C SER A 720 -9.30 -7.20 17.83
N PHE A 721 -8.03 -7.26 18.17
CA PHE A 721 -6.94 -7.27 17.21
C PHE A 721 -5.83 -8.22 17.67
N LYS A 722 -5.10 -8.74 16.69
CA LYS A 722 -3.97 -9.62 16.91
C LYS A 722 -2.66 -8.95 16.56
N ILE A 723 -1.63 -9.21 17.36
CA ILE A 723 -0.26 -8.76 17.10
C ILE A 723 0.73 -9.85 17.49
N ASN A 724 1.81 -9.99 16.72
CA ASN A 724 3.00 -10.73 17.11
C ASN A 724 4.00 -9.76 17.72
N PHE A 725 4.46 -10.05 18.93
CA PHE A 725 5.55 -9.31 19.57
C PHE A 725 6.60 -10.29 20.08
N ARG A 726 7.75 -10.32 19.41
CA ARG A 726 8.92 -11.15 19.79
C ARG A 726 8.58 -12.64 19.94
N GLY A 727 7.77 -13.17 19.02
CA GLY A 727 7.33 -14.57 19.02
C GLY A 727 6.05 -14.84 19.82
N HIS A 728 5.50 -13.83 20.50
CA HIS A 728 4.22 -13.94 21.19
C HIS A 728 3.09 -13.44 20.30
N LEU A 729 2.28 -14.36 19.76
CA LEU A 729 1.01 -13.99 19.13
C LEU A 729 -0.01 -13.69 20.23
N LEU A 730 -0.40 -12.42 20.32
CA LEU A 730 -1.37 -11.94 21.29
C LEU A 730 -2.71 -11.66 20.61
N ASN A 731 -3.80 -12.02 21.30
CA ASN A 731 -5.15 -11.59 20.94
C ASN A 731 -5.68 -10.64 22.02
N ILE A 732 -5.87 -9.38 21.66
CA ILE A 732 -6.39 -8.34 22.55
C ILE A 732 -7.86 -8.17 22.24
N VAL A 733 -8.74 -8.46 23.20
CA VAL A 733 -10.20 -8.31 23.07
C VAL A 733 -10.67 -7.27 24.08
N ILE A 734 -11.27 -6.20 23.58
CA ILE A 734 -11.78 -5.09 24.38
C ILE A 734 -13.29 -5.07 24.25
N ASP A 735 -13.99 -5.06 25.38
CA ASP A 735 -15.43 -4.83 25.48
C ASP A 735 -15.69 -3.60 26.39
N LYS A 736 -16.96 -3.32 26.71
CA LYS A 736 -17.31 -2.14 27.53
C LYS A 736 -16.79 -2.22 28.96
N ASP A 737 -16.60 -3.43 29.47
CA ASP A 737 -16.31 -3.70 30.87
C ASP A 737 -14.85 -4.14 31.06
N ASN A 738 -14.26 -4.82 30.08
CA ASN A 738 -12.98 -5.51 30.25
C ASN A 738 -12.03 -5.39 29.04
N VAL A 739 -10.73 -5.46 29.35
CA VAL A 739 -9.66 -5.79 28.43
C VAL A 739 -9.20 -7.22 28.72
N ASN A 740 -9.28 -8.08 27.71
CA ASN A 740 -8.77 -9.44 27.76
C ASN A 740 -7.55 -9.54 26.84
N ILE A 741 -6.43 -10.06 27.35
CA ILE A 741 -5.25 -10.31 26.52
C ILE A 741 -4.89 -11.79 26.65
N HIS A 742 -4.97 -12.51 25.55
CA HIS A 742 -4.57 -13.91 25.45
C HIS A 742 -3.20 -14.01 24.79
N ASN A 743 -2.34 -14.88 25.32
CA ASN A 743 -1.00 -15.17 24.79
C ASN A 743 -0.98 -16.59 24.23
N ASP A 744 -0.91 -16.72 22.90
CA ASP A 744 -0.88 -18.01 22.20
C ASP A 744 0.52 -18.65 22.19
N ALA A 745 1.52 -18.06 22.86
CA ALA A 745 2.88 -18.59 22.93
C ALA A 745 3.15 -19.45 24.16
N ASP A 746 4.20 -20.26 24.07
CA ASP A 746 4.65 -21.20 25.10
C ASP A 746 5.46 -20.56 26.23
N GLU A 747 5.67 -19.24 26.18
CA GLU A 747 6.40 -18.48 27.19
C GLU A 747 5.54 -17.32 27.73
N PRO A 748 5.70 -16.92 29.01
CA PRO A 748 4.97 -15.80 29.58
C PRO A 748 5.49 -14.45 29.04
N LEU A 749 4.62 -13.45 28.98
CA LEU A 749 4.97 -12.10 28.55
C LEU A 749 4.52 -11.04 29.57
N LYS A 750 5.40 -10.06 29.82
CA LYS A 750 5.05 -8.87 30.61
C LYS A 750 4.60 -7.74 29.70
N VAL A 751 3.47 -7.14 30.05
CA VAL A 751 2.89 -5.98 29.37
C VAL A 751 2.53 -4.90 30.38
N LEU A 752 2.39 -3.66 29.91
CA LEU A 752 1.77 -2.58 30.66
C LEU A 752 0.31 -2.45 30.21
N LEU A 753 -0.64 -2.53 31.12
CA LEU A 753 -2.05 -2.26 30.85
C LEU A 753 -2.52 -1.17 31.83
N PHE A 754 -2.95 -0.03 31.29
CA PHE A 754 -3.21 1.18 32.08
C PHE A 754 -2.01 1.56 32.98
N ASP A 755 -0.81 1.50 32.39
CA ASP A 755 0.49 1.75 33.03
C ASP A 755 0.84 0.83 34.23
N LYS A 756 0.04 -0.22 34.49
CA LYS A 756 0.32 -1.26 35.48
C LYS A 756 0.91 -2.50 34.81
N THR A 757 2.00 -3.03 35.35
CA THR A 757 2.62 -4.26 34.83
C THR A 757 1.71 -5.46 35.07
N GLN A 758 1.38 -6.18 34.00
CA GLN A 758 0.67 -7.45 34.00
C GLN A 758 1.59 -8.53 33.44
N THR A 759 1.48 -9.75 33.97
CA THR A 759 2.13 -10.93 33.38
C THR A 759 1.03 -11.80 32.78
N ILE A 760 1.18 -12.14 31.51
CA ILE A 760 0.29 -13.06 30.80
C ILE A 760 1.06 -14.37 30.68
N GLU A 761 0.58 -15.40 31.37
CA GLU A 761 1.23 -16.72 31.34
C GLU A 761 1.14 -17.35 29.93
N ALA A 762 1.96 -18.36 29.69
CA ALA A 762 1.95 -19.11 28.43
C ALA A 762 0.59 -19.79 28.19
N ASN A 763 0.06 -19.70 26.97
CA ASN A 763 -1.24 -20.27 26.59
C ASN A 763 -2.40 -19.89 27.54
N ASP A 764 -2.35 -18.69 28.13
CA ASP A 764 -3.33 -18.19 29.09
C ASP A 764 -3.80 -16.77 28.75
N LYS A 765 -4.79 -16.26 29.49
CA LYS A 765 -5.29 -14.89 29.39
C LYS A 765 -5.29 -14.16 30.73
N ILE A 766 -5.20 -12.85 30.61
CA ILE A 766 -5.58 -11.92 31.69
C ILE A 766 -6.87 -11.20 31.33
N THR A 767 -7.62 -10.78 32.36
CA THR A 767 -8.80 -9.93 32.24
C THR A 767 -8.65 -8.77 33.23
N VAL A 768 -8.79 -7.54 32.74
CA VAL A 768 -8.69 -6.31 33.57
C VAL A 768 -9.86 -5.39 33.26
N ASP A 769 -10.49 -4.84 34.30
CA ASP A 769 -11.62 -3.92 34.20
C ASP A 769 -11.20 -2.59 33.53
N MET A 770 -11.97 -2.15 32.52
CA MET A 770 -11.78 -0.89 31.80
C MET A 770 -11.81 0.34 32.72
N ASN A 771 -12.53 0.28 33.83
CA ASN A 771 -12.64 1.37 34.82
C ASN A 771 -11.39 1.54 35.68
N CYS A 772 -10.39 0.67 35.55
CA CYS A 772 -9.10 0.81 36.24
C CYS A 772 -8.29 2.05 35.79
N GLN A 773 -8.72 2.75 34.72
CA GLN A 773 -8.16 4.04 34.29
C GLN A 773 -8.28 5.15 35.36
N ASN A 774 -9.28 5.08 36.25
CA ASN A 774 -9.61 6.14 37.21
C ASN A 774 -9.07 5.91 38.63
N LYS A 775 -8.08 5.02 38.82
CA LYS A 775 -7.49 4.69 40.14
C LYS A 775 -5.97 4.65 40.19
#